data_AF-A0A7T7KHT6-F1
#
_entry.id   AF-A0A7T7KHT6-F1
#
_cell.length_a   1.000
_cell.length_b   1.000
_cell.length_c   1.000
_cell.angle_alpha   90.00
_cell.angle_beta   90.00
_cell.angle_gamma   90.00
#
_symmetry.space_group_name_H-M   'P 1'
#
loop_
_entity.id
_entity.type
_entity.pdbx_description
1 polymer ?
#
loop_
_entity_poly.entity_id
_entity_poly.type
_entity_poly.pdbx_seq_one_letter_code
_entity_poly.pdbx_strand_id
1 'polypeptide(L)'
;MKRVLLSASVVLLPFLPYAQEVSKKDTLKQKEKSIEGVVITALGIGKKAKKIGYSTQEINTKQFETVTTPSVGNLFAGQVAGLNVSNPPGMQQKPTFTLRGNSNVIIVIDGVIVDDKTFQALDPSNIENINVLKGATASALYGSRGRYGAILVTTKSAKKTGFTVEFGQNTMFTAGFTNLPKTQTEYGNGSHGKYEFWDGADGGINDGDMIWGPKFVPGRKLAQWNSPILDKQTGQVIPWYGNVANTPYNDKSRYERVPTDWTYHDNLNTFLTPSFINNTNFAVNYKHNKDTYRLSGNFMNFDDRIPESYLRKYGANFSSNTYITDKLSFNTKLAYNRTTTPSMPNYNYDPSGHMYTILIWMGGDVDGRDLKNNLWVKGREGYQQANWNYAWYNNPWFGAKNFKNSVATDVYSAQTGLTYEASDEFTVKGKISYVENDTKNELKSPYSYFNYDAPRNGRYRVTNSKTINLNYDVLATYNKAITDNINLTVNAGGSGFYYKYKDDITSVDGLKVPGVYSFDNSIKPLTRDYNINEKLIYSAYGTVDLEFYKTLFVNVSGRNDWSSTLPKSNRSYFYPSASFSLLLNNIIPMPKAFDIVKLYGSWAQIAYDFDPYAIRNYYLNNGGNTFNGNPYYTYPSVLNKEGNIGPEKTRSYEAGLNIGMLNNRISLDVAYYNTLDYNNILRFPGSQTSGFATEVVNGNKYTTNGVDISLSLVPVKNRNFQWKSLLNWSKSVQKITEIYQGRDNYNNIKLNERTDSFYGYTWKKNTNGALILDANTGLPTRADAPSYLGHFNPDWTFGFTNTFKYKNLSLTVGIDGSFGGVMESVVVEKMWWGGKHPNSVQYRDAEYDQGKYTFVPNGVNYNPTTNTYTPHTKAISFQDWAQNYPYRAMVTESESKEYANVFDRSFIKLRSVVLEYDFTSILNPKGFVKGLTVNLSGYNLAMWKKSKNLYSDPDYKIGGTGIGSGRNTNSSNDIQDPSSRWFGVGFNLKF
;
A
#
# COMPACT_ATOMS: atom_id res chain seq x y z
N MET A 1 -20.10 -18.05 -35.83
CA MET A 1 -21.27 -17.17 -35.64
C MET A 1 -22.40 -17.96 -34.99
N LYS A 2 -22.73 -17.70 -33.71
CA LYS A 2 -23.98 -18.05 -33.00
C LYS A 2 -23.81 -17.71 -31.52
N ARG A 3 -24.44 -16.62 -31.07
CA ARG A 3 -24.66 -16.24 -29.65
C ARG A 3 -25.53 -14.99 -29.64
N VAL A 4 -26.79 -15.07 -29.18
CA VAL A 4 -27.49 -14.05 -28.36
C VAL A 4 -28.64 -14.76 -27.63
N LEU A 5 -28.97 -14.24 -26.44
CA LEU A 5 -30.14 -14.47 -25.57
C LEU A 5 -29.93 -15.47 -24.42
N LEU A 6 -29.67 -14.90 -23.24
CA LEU A 6 -29.97 -15.49 -21.94
C LEU A 6 -30.84 -14.48 -21.20
N SER A 7 -32.13 -14.80 -21.13
CA SER A 7 -33.15 -14.14 -20.33
C SER A 7 -32.98 -14.48 -18.86
N ALA A 8 -32.97 -13.46 -18.00
CA ALA A 8 -33.00 -13.61 -16.56
C ALA A 8 -34.45 -13.82 -16.09
N SER A 9 -34.78 -15.01 -15.60
CA SER A 9 -36.05 -15.29 -14.92
C SER A 9 -35.83 -15.20 -13.41
N VAL A 10 -36.34 -14.12 -12.82
CA VAL A 10 -36.47 -13.94 -11.36
C VAL A 10 -37.69 -14.75 -10.91
N VAL A 11 -37.48 -15.79 -10.10
CA VAL A 11 -38.56 -16.52 -9.45
C VAL A 11 -38.95 -15.75 -8.17
N LEU A 12 -40.07 -15.05 -8.23
CA LEU A 12 -40.78 -14.46 -7.09
C LEU A 12 -41.79 -15.50 -6.58
N LEU A 13 -41.57 -16.03 -5.36
CA LEU A 13 -42.59 -16.77 -4.61
C LEU A 13 -43.43 -15.77 -3.80
N PRO A 14 -44.77 -15.78 -3.88
CA PRO A 14 -45.62 -14.94 -3.05
C PRO A 14 -45.89 -15.61 -1.69
N PHE A 15 -45.46 -14.99 -0.61
CA PHE A 15 -45.94 -15.29 0.75
C PHE A 15 -47.11 -14.36 1.09
N LEU A 16 -48.27 -14.96 1.36
CA LEU A 16 -49.49 -14.29 1.85
C LEU A 16 -49.29 -13.82 3.31
N PRO A 17 -49.69 -12.60 3.68
CA PRO A 17 -49.66 -12.17 5.08
C PRO A 17 -50.94 -12.58 5.81
N TYR A 18 -50.79 -13.34 6.90
CA TYR A 18 -51.81 -13.48 7.93
C TYR A 18 -51.60 -12.38 8.96
N ALA A 19 -52.61 -11.52 9.16
CA ALA A 19 -52.58 -10.46 10.15
C ALA A 19 -53.19 -10.97 11.47
N GLN A 20 -52.46 -10.83 12.57
CA GLN A 20 -53.02 -10.78 13.91
C GLN A 20 -52.39 -9.63 14.70
N GLU A 21 -53.25 -8.76 15.21
CA GLU A 21 -52.93 -7.69 16.16
C GLU A 21 -52.59 -8.28 17.53
N VAL A 22 -51.49 -7.85 18.16
CA VAL A 22 -51.39 -7.81 19.63
C VAL A 22 -50.54 -6.61 20.11
N SER A 23 -51.23 -5.68 20.76
CA SER A 23 -50.91 -4.93 21.98
C SER A 23 -49.55 -4.23 22.16
N LYS A 24 -49.61 -2.89 22.17
CA LYS A 24 -48.60 -1.96 22.71
C LYS A 24 -48.47 -2.11 24.23
N LYS A 25 -47.24 -2.14 24.74
CA LYS A 25 -46.94 -1.62 26.08
C LYS A 25 -45.64 -0.82 26.08
N ASP A 26 -45.79 0.49 26.24
CA ASP A 26 -44.73 1.45 26.58
C ASP A 26 -44.05 1.07 27.90
N THR A 27 -42.74 1.34 28.03
CA THR A 27 -42.25 2.34 29.01
C THR A 27 -40.73 2.61 28.94
N LEU A 28 -40.42 3.91 28.91
CA LEU A 28 -39.26 4.60 29.51
C LEU A 28 -37.88 4.49 28.82
N LYS A 29 -37.71 5.34 27.81
CA LYS A 29 -36.41 5.83 27.32
C LYS A 29 -35.73 6.72 28.37
N GLN A 30 -34.68 6.23 29.03
CA GLN A 30 -33.69 7.09 29.68
C GLN A 30 -32.73 7.63 28.60
N LYS A 31 -32.60 8.96 28.50
CA LYS A 31 -31.60 9.63 27.66
C LYS A 31 -30.20 9.43 28.28
N GLU A 32 -29.52 8.35 27.93
CA GLU A 32 -28.11 8.14 28.28
C GLU A 32 -27.18 8.97 27.37
N LYS A 33 -26.16 9.59 27.98
CA LYS A 33 -25.26 10.60 27.38
C LYS A 33 -24.24 9.96 26.42
N SER A 34 -23.75 10.76 25.47
CA SER A 34 -22.97 10.43 24.26
C SER A 34 -21.64 9.65 24.36
N ILE A 35 -21.22 9.10 25.52
CA ILE A 35 -20.01 8.25 25.66
C ILE A 35 -20.35 6.75 25.69
N GLU A 36 -21.62 6.37 25.55
CA GLU A 36 -22.03 4.95 25.44
C GLU A 36 -21.70 4.30 24.08
N GLY A 37 -20.56 4.67 23.48
CA GLY A 37 -20.04 3.95 22.32
C GLY A 37 -19.82 2.48 22.67
N VAL A 38 -20.38 1.60 21.85
CA VAL A 38 -20.08 0.18 21.89
C VAL A 38 -18.87 -0.05 21.00
N VAL A 39 -17.75 -0.39 21.61
CA VAL A 39 -16.56 -0.79 20.89
C VAL A 39 -16.72 -2.26 20.57
N ILE A 40 -16.73 -2.59 19.28
CA ILE A 40 -16.65 -3.97 18.85
C ILE A 40 -15.24 -4.46 19.17
N THR A 41 -15.15 -5.36 20.13
CA THR A 41 -13.93 -6.10 20.45
C THR A 41 -13.93 -7.40 19.65
N ALA A 42 -12.92 -8.25 19.85
CA ALA A 42 -12.80 -9.42 18.99
C ALA A 42 -13.96 -10.42 19.15
N LEU A 43 -14.10 -11.32 18.17
CA LEU A 43 -15.25 -12.22 17.96
C LEU A 43 -16.61 -11.50 17.78
N GLY A 44 -16.61 -10.18 17.62
CA GLY A 44 -17.81 -9.36 17.43
C GLY A 44 -18.52 -9.01 18.73
N ILE A 45 -17.84 -9.14 19.88
CA ILE A 45 -18.42 -8.81 21.19
C ILE A 45 -18.37 -7.29 21.40
N GLY A 46 -19.52 -6.66 21.49
CA GLY A 46 -19.62 -5.24 21.83
C GLY A 46 -19.36 -5.01 23.32
N LYS A 47 -18.36 -4.19 23.65
CA LYS A 47 -18.10 -3.73 25.03
C LYS A 47 -18.33 -2.21 25.12
N LYS A 48 -18.92 -1.74 26.23
CA LYS A 48 -19.02 -0.29 26.50
C LYS A 48 -17.60 0.30 26.59
N ALA A 49 -17.34 1.40 25.89
CA ALA A 49 -16.01 2.05 25.83
C ALA A 49 -15.37 2.34 27.20
N LYS A 50 -16.19 2.63 28.21
CA LYS A 50 -15.74 2.87 29.61
C LYS A 50 -15.14 1.64 30.29
N LYS A 51 -15.48 0.42 29.84
CA LYS A 51 -14.98 -0.84 30.42
C LYS A 51 -13.62 -1.26 29.85
N ILE A 52 -13.17 -0.61 28.78
CA ILE A 52 -11.98 -1.03 28.03
C ILE A 52 -10.73 -0.44 28.69
N GLY A 53 -9.79 -1.34 29.03
CA GLY A 53 -8.53 -1.03 29.70
C GLY A 53 -7.35 -0.74 28.76
N TYR A 54 -7.61 -0.42 27.50
CA TYR A 54 -6.60 -0.14 26.47
C TYR A 54 -7.15 0.83 25.42
N SER A 55 -6.27 1.38 24.58
CA SER A 55 -6.59 2.38 23.57
C SER A 55 -7.22 1.73 22.34
N THR A 56 -8.36 2.27 21.93
CA THR A 56 -9.09 1.89 20.71
C THR A 56 -9.66 3.13 20.06
N GLN A 57 -9.85 3.10 18.74
CA GLN A 57 -10.43 4.24 18.05
C GLN A 57 -11.34 3.79 16.91
N GLU A 58 -12.56 4.34 16.92
CA GLU A 58 -13.53 4.19 15.86
C GLU A 58 -13.27 5.20 14.73
N ILE A 59 -13.39 4.76 13.48
CA ILE A 59 -13.30 5.63 12.30
C ILE A 59 -14.70 6.01 11.86
N ASN A 60 -14.88 7.29 11.53
CA ASN A 60 -16.11 7.77 10.91
C ASN A 60 -16.27 7.19 9.50
N THR A 61 -17.27 6.31 9.32
CA THR A 61 -17.56 5.64 8.06
C THR A 61 -18.28 6.52 7.04
N LYS A 62 -18.75 7.72 7.40
CA LYS A 62 -19.48 8.62 6.48
C LYS A 62 -18.67 8.98 5.23
N GLN A 63 -17.36 9.21 5.38
CA GLN A 63 -16.47 9.48 4.23
C GLN A 63 -16.35 8.29 3.27
N PHE A 64 -16.49 7.06 3.76
CA PHE A 64 -16.47 5.84 2.97
C PHE A 64 -17.75 5.69 2.12
N GLU A 65 -18.83 6.37 2.51
CA GLU A 65 -20.07 6.44 1.72
C GLU A 65 -20.03 7.55 0.66
N THR A 66 -19.27 8.62 0.87
CA THR A 66 -19.30 9.83 0.02
C THR A 66 -18.08 10.00 -0.88
N VAL A 67 -16.94 9.38 -0.57
CA VAL A 67 -15.71 9.45 -1.36
C VAL A 67 -15.40 8.06 -1.90
N THR A 68 -15.18 7.95 -3.21
CA THR A 68 -14.71 6.72 -3.83
C THR A 68 -13.24 6.89 -4.23
N THR A 69 -12.40 5.92 -3.88
CA THR A 69 -10.97 5.89 -4.20
C THR A 69 -10.62 4.57 -4.89
N PRO A 70 -9.50 4.48 -5.63
CA PRO A 70 -9.06 3.21 -6.24
C PRO A 70 -8.95 2.05 -5.25
N SER A 71 -8.55 2.38 -4.01
CA SER A 71 -8.45 1.47 -2.87
C SER A 71 -9.20 2.02 -1.67
N VAL A 72 -9.97 1.18 -0.97
CA VAL A 72 -10.66 1.54 0.28
C VAL A 72 -9.68 1.92 1.41
N GLY A 73 -8.46 1.36 1.38
CA GLY A 73 -7.44 1.63 2.39
C GLY A 73 -6.99 3.10 2.42
N ASN A 74 -7.10 3.80 1.29
CA ASN A 74 -6.72 5.20 1.17
C ASN A 74 -7.48 6.13 2.13
N LEU A 75 -8.73 5.77 2.48
CA LEU A 75 -9.61 6.57 3.32
C LEU A 75 -9.26 6.50 4.82
N PHE A 76 -8.30 5.67 5.21
CA PHE A 76 -7.85 5.55 6.60
C PHE A 76 -6.83 6.63 7.00
N ALA A 77 -6.27 7.35 6.03
CA ALA A 77 -5.23 8.34 6.26
C ALA A 77 -5.71 9.45 7.21
N GLY A 78 -4.94 9.72 8.27
CA GLY A 78 -5.24 10.71 9.32
C GLY A 78 -6.41 10.37 10.25
N GLN A 79 -7.10 9.24 10.07
CA GLN A 79 -8.34 8.95 10.82
C GLN A 79 -8.10 8.41 12.22
N VAL A 80 -6.94 7.82 12.49
CA VAL A 80 -6.62 7.15 13.76
C VAL A 80 -5.23 7.53 14.24
N ALA A 81 -5.12 7.93 15.51
CA ALA A 81 -3.82 8.16 16.13
C ALA A 81 -3.04 6.84 16.24
N GLY A 82 -1.77 6.85 15.83
CA GLY A 82 -0.89 5.68 15.81
C GLY A 82 -0.97 4.87 14.53
N LEU A 83 -1.98 5.08 13.67
CA LEU A 83 -2.11 4.42 12.37
C LEU A 83 -1.56 5.31 11.26
N ASN A 84 -0.42 4.93 10.68
CA ASN A 84 0.10 5.53 9.47
C ASN A 84 -0.35 4.70 8.25
N VAL A 85 -0.74 5.38 7.17
CA VAL A 85 -1.21 4.75 5.94
C VAL A 85 -0.37 5.29 4.79
N SER A 86 0.40 4.41 4.15
CA SER A 86 1.16 4.72 2.95
C SER A 86 0.29 4.51 1.72
N ASN A 87 0.14 5.54 0.88
CA ASN A 87 -0.79 5.56 -0.25
C ASN A 87 -0.06 5.73 -1.60
N PRO A 88 0.47 4.64 -2.18
CA PRO A 88 1.06 4.71 -3.52
C PRO A 88 -0.01 5.11 -4.56
N PRO A 89 0.32 5.96 -5.56
CA PRO A 89 -0.68 6.56 -6.45
C PRO A 89 -1.12 5.68 -7.62
N GLY A 90 -0.40 4.59 -7.93
CA GLY A 90 -0.68 3.69 -9.05
C GLY A 90 -1.93 2.84 -8.86
N MET A 91 -2.58 2.45 -9.96
CA MET A 91 -3.70 1.53 -9.95
C MET A 91 -3.30 0.18 -9.34
N GLN A 92 -4.15 -0.34 -8.45
CA GLN A 92 -3.92 -1.59 -7.72
C GLN A 92 -2.63 -1.65 -6.87
N GLN A 93 -1.87 -0.56 -6.72
CA GLN A 93 -0.82 -0.52 -5.70
C GLN A 93 -1.46 -0.55 -4.32
N LYS A 94 -0.98 -1.46 -3.46
CA LYS A 94 -1.59 -1.70 -2.14
C LYS A 94 -1.22 -0.59 -1.15
N PRO A 95 -2.20 0.02 -0.47
CA PRO A 95 -1.92 0.81 0.72
C PRO A 95 -1.31 -0.08 1.79
N THR A 96 -0.31 0.45 2.51
CA THR A 96 0.31 -0.26 3.62
C THR A 96 -0.05 0.41 4.93
N PHE A 97 -0.60 -0.36 5.86
CA PHE A 97 -0.94 0.10 7.20
C PHE A 97 0.23 -0.14 8.14
N THR A 98 0.59 0.88 8.91
CA THR A 98 1.60 0.77 9.97
C THR A 98 1.00 1.28 11.27
N LEU A 99 0.73 0.38 12.21
CA LEU A 99 0.18 0.73 13.51
C LEU A 99 1.32 0.77 14.52
N ARG A 100 1.53 1.94 15.14
CA ARG A 100 2.59 2.20 16.14
C ARG A 100 3.99 1.78 15.66
N GLY A 101 4.27 1.98 14.37
CA GLY A 101 5.56 1.64 13.75
C GLY A 101 5.64 0.21 13.20
N ASN A 102 4.63 -0.64 13.41
CA ASN A 102 4.62 -2.01 12.91
C ASN A 102 3.69 -2.19 11.70
N SER A 103 4.20 -2.76 10.61
CA SER A 103 3.47 -2.96 9.35
C SER A 103 2.63 -4.23 9.27
N ASN A 104 2.73 -5.13 10.26
CA ASN A 104 2.05 -6.42 10.26
C ASN A 104 0.73 -6.37 11.06
N VAL A 105 -0.02 -5.28 10.90
CA VAL A 105 -1.36 -5.13 11.50
C VAL A 105 -2.35 -6.01 10.74
N ILE A 106 -3.19 -6.76 11.46
CA ILE A 106 -4.20 -7.62 10.83
C ILE A 106 -5.46 -6.83 10.49
N ILE A 107 -6.08 -7.19 9.38
CA ILE A 107 -7.41 -6.71 9.00
C ILE A 107 -8.41 -7.82 9.27
N VAL A 108 -9.51 -7.48 9.93
CA VAL A 108 -10.55 -8.41 10.33
C VAL A 108 -11.89 -7.93 9.79
N ILE A 109 -12.55 -8.72 8.94
CA ILE A 109 -13.90 -8.44 8.46
C ILE A 109 -14.86 -9.41 9.15
N ASP A 110 -15.84 -8.88 9.88
CA ASP A 110 -16.85 -9.69 10.59
C ASP A 110 -16.24 -10.78 11.50
N GLY A 111 -15.12 -10.44 12.15
CA GLY A 111 -14.42 -11.34 13.05
C GLY A 111 -13.53 -12.39 12.36
N VAL A 112 -13.29 -12.29 11.05
CA VAL A 112 -12.39 -13.17 10.28
C VAL A 112 -11.17 -12.37 9.81
N ILE A 113 -9.96 -12.87 10.08
CA ILE A 113 -8.74 -12.27 9.54
C ILE A 113 -8.70 -12.51 8.03
N VAL A 114 -8.51 -11.44 7.27
CA VAL A 114 -8.51 -11.47 5.80
C VAL A 114 -7.17 -11.01 5.25
N ASP A 115 -6.86 -11.43 4.03
CA ASP A 115 -5.70 -10.93 3.30
C ASP A 115 -5.98 -9.55 2.65
N ASP A 116 -4.92 -8.93 2.13
CA ASP A 116 -5.02 -7.61 1.48
C ASP A 116 -6.00 -7.63 0.31
N LYS A 117 -6.02 -8.68 -0.51
CA LYS A 117 -6.87 -8.77 -1.70
C LYS A 117 -8.35 -8.82 -1.32
N THR A 118 -8.70 -9.60 -0.30
CA THR A 118 -10.06 -9.64 0.27
C THR A 118 -10.45 -8.29 0.84
N PHE A 119 -9.56 -7.60 1.55
CA PHE A 119 -9.83 -6.25 2.05
C PHE A 119 -10.04 -5.23 0.91
N GLN A 120 -9.22 -5.29 -0.15
CA GLN A 120 -9.34 -4.41 -1.31
C GLN A 120 -10.61 -4.66 -2.15
N ALA A 121 -11.19 -5.85 -2.05
CA ALA A 121 -12.43 -6.23 -2.71
C ALA A 121 -13.69 -5.83 -1.91
N LEU A 122 -13.53 -5.37 -0.66
CA LEU A 122 -14.65 -4.93 0.17
C LEU A 122 -15.29 -3.66 -0.40
N ASP A 123 -16.62 -3.67 -0.54
CA ASP A 123 -17.39 -2.47 -0.85
C ASP A 123 -17.42 -1.50 0.36
N PRO A 124 -16.87 -0.28 0.23
CA PRO A 124 -16.90 0.72 1.30
C PRO A 124 -18.33 1.07 1.76
N SER A 125 -19.32 1.02 0.87
CA SER A 125 -20.72 1.34 1.19
C SER A 125 -21.37 0.30 2.11
N ASN A 126 -20.83 -0.92 2.13
CA ASN A 126 -21.29 -2.02 2.97
C ASN A 126 -20.66 -2.01 4.38
N ILE A 127 -19.75 -1.08 4.66
CA ILE A 127 -19.12 -0.95 5.97
C ILE A 127 -20.06 -0.23 6.92
N GLU A 128 -20.37 -0.87 8.05
CA GLU A 128 -21.13 -0.26 9.15
C GLU A 128 -20.21 0.51 10.08
N ASN A 129 -19.15 -0.16 10.54
CA ASN A 129 -18.23 0.37 11.53
C ASN A 129 -16.81 -0.13 11.26
N ILE A 130 -15.83 0.72 11.55
CA ILE A 130 -14.42 0.39 11.56
C ILE A 130 -13.84 0.78 12.92
N ASN A 131 -13.26 -0.19 13.63
CA ASN A 131 -12.63 0.03 14.92
C ASN A 131 -11.18 -0.46 14.90
N VAL A 132 -10.25 0.37 15.36
CA VAL A 132 -8.83 0.01 15.44
C VAL A 132 -8.49 -0.35 16.87
N LEU A 133 -8.12 -1.62 17.09
CA LEU A 133 -7.54 -2.09 18.35
C LEU A 133 -6.03 -1.85 18.33
N LYS A 134 -5.55 -1.02 19.24
CA LYS A 134 -4.14 -0.64 19.32
C LYS A 134 -3.42 -1.54 20.30
N GLY A 135 -2.20 -1.96 19.94
CA GLY A 135 -1.34 -2.77 20.80
C GLY A 135 -1.73 -4.24 20.90
N ALA A 136 -1.13 -4.90 21.90
CA ALA A 136 -1.10 -6.35 22.03
C ALA A 136 -2.40 -6.99 22.56
N THR A 137 -3.34 -6.22 23.12
CA THR A 137 -4.57 -6.77 23.71
C THR A 137 -5.51 -7.43 22.68
N ALA A 138 -5.37 -7.11 21.39
CA ALA A 138 -6.04 -7.82 20.29
C ALA A 138 -5.65 -9.30 20.18
N SER A 139 -4.47 -9.67 20.68
CA SER A 139 -3.94 -11.05 20.63
C SER A 139 -4.69 -12.06 21.48
N ALA A 140 -5.37 -11.63 22.55
CA ALA A 140 -6.13 -12.54 23.41
C ALA A 140 -7.14 -13.35 22.60
N LEU A 141 -7.63 -12.77 21.50
CA LEU A 141 -8.71 -13.33 20.70
C LEU A 141 -8.28 -13.68 19.28
N TYR A 142 -7.43 -12.88 18.62
CA TYR A 142 -6.88 -13.18 17.28
C TYR A 142 -5.59 -14.01 17.30
N GLY A 143 -5.15 -14.38 18.49
CA GLY A 143 -3.93 -15.12 18.75
C GLY A 143 -2.67 -14.34 18.41
N SER A 144 -1.59 -15.07 18.12
CA SER A 144 -0.28 -14.52 17.75
C SER A 144 -0.32 -13.49 16.61
N ARG A 145 -1.27 -13.65 15.67
CA ARG A 145 -1.49 -12.74 14.54
C ARG A 145 -1.94 -11.34 14.95
N GLY A 146 -2.60 -11.20 16.11
CA GLY A 146 -3.06 -9.90 16.63
C GLY A 146 -2.00 -9.09 17.38
N ARG A 147 -0.72 -9.51 17.40
CA ARG A 147 0.32 -8.90 18.25
C ARG A 147 0.59 -7.42 17.99
N TYR A 148 0.33 -6.97 16.76
CA TYR A 148 0.55 -5.58 16.35
C TYR A 148 -0.76 -4.79 16.22
N GLY A 149 -1.84 -5.29 16.83
CA GLY A 149 -3.17 -4.70 16.76
C GLY A 149 -4.00 -5.19 15.58
N ALA A 150 -5.21 -4.65 15.45
CA ALA A 150 -6.18 -5.09 14.45
C ALA A 150 -7.08 -3.94 13.95
N ILE A 151 -7.36 -3.93 12.65
CA ILE A 151 -8.40 -3.10 12.04
C ILE A 151 -9.66 -3.96 11.90
N LEU A 152 -10.67 -3.70 12.72
CA LEU A 152 -11.92 -4.45 12.77
C LEU A 152 -12.97 -3.75 11.92
N VAL A 153 -13.42 -4.42 10.87
CA VAL A 153 -14.47 -3.96 9.98
C VAL A 153 -15.72 -4.79 10.22
N THR A 154 -16.83 -4.12 10.47
CA THR A 154 -18.15 -4.75 10.61
C THR A 154 -19.01 -4.36 9.42
N THR A 155 -19.64 -5.34 8.77
CA THR A 155 -20.54 -5.10 7.63
C THR A 155 -21.97 -4.78 8.07
N LYS A 156 -22.69 -4.01 7.24
CA LYS A 156 -24.07 -3.59 7.50
C LYS A 156 -25.03 -4.78 7.53
N SER A 157 -26.00 -4.71 8.43
CA SER A 157 -27.16 -5.61 8.53
C SER A 157 -28.47 -4.81 8.49
N ALA A 158 -29.61 -5.47 8.25
CA ALA A 158 -30.90 -4.78 8.24
C ALA A 158 -31.30 -4.36 9.67
N LYS A 159 -31.48 -3.04 9.88
CA LYS A 159 -31.80 -2.47 11.21
C LYS A 159 -33.24 -2.03 11.37
N LYS A 160 -33.83 -1.47 10.30
CA LYS A 160 -35.18 -0.89 10.31
C LYS A 160 -36.22 -1.95 9.97
N THR A 161 -37.30 -1.99 10.73
CA THR A 161 -38.45 -2.88 10.48
C THR A 161 -39.09 -2.59 9.13
N GLY A 162 -39.54 -3.65 8.46
CA GLY A 162 -40.12 -3.59 7.13
C GLY A 162 -39.09 -3.67 6.02
N PHE A 163 -39.54 -3.37 4.81
CA PHE A 163 -38.75 -3.41 3.60
C PHE A 163 -38.10 -2.04 3.32
N THR A 164 -36.82 -2.01 2.95
CA THR A 164 -36.10 -0.79 2.53
C THR A 164 -35.17 -1.10 1.38
N VAL A 165 -35.22 -0.28 0.34
CA VAL A 165 -34.27 -0.34 -0.79
C VAL A 165 -33.34 0.87 -0.71
N GLU A 166 -32.05 0.63 -0.84
CA GLU A 166 -31.02 1.67 -0.89
C GLU A 166 -30.32 1.60 -2.24
N PHE A 167 -30.07 2.76 -2.84
CA PHE A 167 -29.31 2.90 -4.07
C PHE A 167 -28.33 4.06 -3.90
N GLY A 168 -27.05 3.81 -4.20
CA GLY A 168 -26.00 4.80 -4.14
C GLY A 168 -25.23 4.88 -5.44
N GLN A 169 -24.89 6.10 -5.85
CA GLN A 169 -24.03 6.37 -6.98
C GLN A 169 -22.96 7.37 -6.53
N ASN A 170 -21.70 7.08 -6.85
CA ASN A 170 -20.61 8.02 -6.65
C ASN A 170 -19.69 7.99 -7.87
N THR A 171 -19.36 9.18 -8.36
CA THR A 171 -18.59 9.37 -9.57
C THR A 171 -17.46 10.34 -9.28
N MET A 172 -16.22 9.92 -9.51
CA MET A 172 -15.02 10.74 -9.33
C MET A 172 -14.30 10.89 -10.67
N PHE A 173 -13.70 12.05 -10.90
CA PHE A 173 -12.85 12.34 -12.06
C PHE A 173 -11.62 13.14 -11.62
N THR A 174 -10.55 13.05 -12.39
CA THR A 174 -9.32 13.77 -12.08
C THR A 174 -9.33 15.18 -12.67
N ALA A 175 -8.94 16.18 -11.87
CA ALA A 175 -8.70 17.55 -12.32
C ALA A 175 -7.22 17.92 -12.12
N GLY A 176 -6.33 17.14 -12.75
CA GLY A 176 -4.88 17.30 -12.66
C GLY A 176 -4.24 16.53 -11.52
N PHE A 177 -3.04 16.97 -11.10
CA PHE A 177 -2.16 16.23 -10.19
C PHE A 177 -1.72 17.07 -8.99
N THR A 178 -1.71 16.48 -7.80
CA THR A 178 -1.12 17.07 -6.59
C THR A 178 0.38 17.20 -6.68
N ASN A 179 1.03 16.29 -7.40
CA ASN A 179 2.47 16.27 -7.61
C ASN A 179 2.78 15.77 -9.02
N LEU A 180 3.11 16.69 -9.93
CA LEU A 180 3.54 16.41 -11.29
C LEU A 180 5.05 16.69 -11.38
N PRO A 181 5.87 15.71 -11.80
CA PRO A 181 7.31 15.92 -11.96
C PRO A 181 7.60 16.92 -13.09
N LYS A 182 8.75 17.61 -13.00
CA LYS A 182 9.21 18.58 -14.01
C LYS A 182 10.51 18.10 -14.63
N THR A 183 10.68 18.27 -15.95
CA THR A 183 11.91 17.93 -16.68
C THR A 183 12.46 19.17 -17.39
N GLN A 184 13.75 19.15 -17.77
CA GLN A 184 14.29 20.16 -18.68
C GLN A 184 13.63 20.09 -20.06
N THR A 185 13.57 21.24 -20.75
CA THR A 185 12.86 21.41 -22.03
C THR A 185 13.75 22.03 -23.13
N GLU A 186 15.06 22.11 -22.90
CA GLU A 186 15.99 22.84 -23.78
C GLU A 186 16.78 21.92 -24.70
N TYR A 187 17.03 20.66 -24.32
CA TYR A 187 17.89 19.72 -25.05
C TYR A 187 17.20 18.37 -25.28
N GLY A 188 17.50 17.72 -26.39
CA GLY A 188 16.98 16.38 -26.74
C GLY A 188 17.98 15.24 -26.54
N ASN A 189 17.66 14.07 -27.10
CA ASN A 189 18.52 12.88 -27.10
C ASN A 189 19.89 13.14 -27.74
N GLY A 190 20.91 12.40 -27.30
CA GLY A 190 22.30 12.47 -27.72
C GLY A 190 23.26 12.69 -26.54
N SER A 191 24.53 12.94 -26.86
CA SER A 191 25.55 13.25 -25.87
C SER A 191 26.51 14.31 -26.40
N HIS A 192 27.08 15.10 -25.49
CA HIS A 192 28.02 16.19 -25.80
C HIS A 192 27.48 17.14 -26.89
N GLY A 193 26.18 17.41 -26.89
CA GLY A 193 25.53 18.30 -27.85
C GLY A 193 25.40 17.74 -29.26
N LYS A 194 25.62 16.44 -29.48
CA LYS A 194 25.58 15.77 -30.79
C LYS A 194 24.56 14.64 -30.83
N TYR A 195 23.83 14.55 -31.94
CA TYR A 195 22.85 13.51 -32.20
C TYR A 195 22.55 13.37 -33.70
N GLU A 196 22.48 12.13 -34.18
CA GLU A 196 21.93 11.77 -35.50
C GLU A 196 21.42 10.33 -35.45
N PHE A 197 20.11 10.13 -35.68
CA PHE A 197 19.52 8.79 -35.64
C PHE A 197 19.85 7.99 -36.91
N TRP A 198 20.20 6.71 -36.75
CA TRP A 198 20.23 5.73 -37.84
C TRP A 198 19.35 4.52 -37.52
N ASP A 199 19.71 3.81 -36.45
CA ASP A 199 19.07 2.58 -36.00
C ASP A 199 18.67 2.58 -34.52
N GLY A 200 19.08 3.59 -33.75
CA GLY A 200 18.79 3.70 -32.32
C GLY A 200 19.55 2.70 -31.45
N ALA A 201 20.62 2.11 -31.98
CA ALA A 201 21.48 1.12 -31.35
C ALA A 201 22.97 1.45 -31.60
N ASP A 202 23.33 2.73 -31.56
CA ASP A 202 24.66 3.29 -31.80
C ASP A 202 25.18 3.13 -33.23
N GLY A 203 24.29 2.89 -34.20
CA GLY A 203 24.60 2.94 -35.63
C GLY A 203 24.64 4.36 -36.19
N GLY A 204 24.12 5.35 -35.46
CA GLY A 204 24.16 6.78 -35.80
C GLY A 204 25.21 7.56 -34.99
N ILE A 205 24.96 8.84 -34.73
CA ILE A 205 25.76 9.65 -33.80
C ILE A 205 24.98 9.74 -32.49
N ASN A 206 25.46 9.06 -31.45
CA ASN A 206 24.85 9.03 -30.10
C ASN A 206 23.35 8.68 -30.11
N ASP A 207 22.90 7.82 -31.02
CA ASP A 207 21.48 7.45 -31.15
C ASP A 207 21.02 6.30 -30.25
N GLY A 208 21.94 5.65 -29.53
CA GLY A 208 21.66 4.78 -28.39
C GLY A 208 21.76 5.47 -27.02
N ASP A 209 22.09 6.77 -26.97
CA ASP A 209 22.47 7.51 -25.76
C ASP A 209 21.30 8.27 -25.08
N MET A 210 21.60 8.99 -24.00
CA MET A 210 20.69 9.69 -23.09
C MET A 210 20.30 11.11 -23.60
N ILE A 211 19.83 12.02 -22.72
CA ILE A 211 19.30 13.35 -23.08
C ILE A 211 20.36 14.44 -22.79
N TRP A 212 21.52 14.29 -23.41
CA TRP A 212 22.65 15.24 -23.37
C TRP A 212 22.99 15.80 -24.77
N GLY A 213 22.03 15.71 -25.70
CA GLY A 213 22.23 16.08 -27.10
C GLY A 213 21.99 17.56 -27.42
N PRO A 214 21.72 17.88 -28.71
CA PRO A 214 21.58 19.25 -29.19
C PRO A 214 20.41 20.03 -28.58
N LYS A 215 20.61 21.35 -28.46
CA LYS A 215 19.57 22.31 -28.03
C LYS A 215 18.43 22.44 -29.05
N PHE A 216 17.21 22.63 -28.58
CA PHE A 216 16.07 23.03 -29.41
C PHE A 216 16.21 24.50 -29.81
N VAL A 217 16.44 24.75 -31.10
CA VAL A 217 16.50 26.10 -31.68
C VAL A 217 15.66 26.13 -32.96
N PRO A 218 14.88 27.20 -33.22
CA PRO A 218 14.06 27.29 -34.44
C PRO A 218 14.87 27.06 -35.71
N GLY A 219 14.34 26.24 -36.62
CA GLY A 219 14.96 25.93 -37.92
C GLY A 219 16.09 24.89 -37.88
N ARG A 220 16.52 24.41 -36.70
CA ARG A 220 17.45 23.28 -36.61
C ARG A 220 16.75 22.00 -37.06
N LYS A 221 17.38 21.27 -37.98
CA LYS A 221 16.92 19.97 -38.49
C LYS A 221 17.95 18.90 -38.21
N LEU A 222 17.51 17.74 -37.75
CA LEU A 222 18.35 16.57 -37.49
C LEU A 222 17.68 15.31 -38.00
N ALA A 223 18.47 14.29 -38.36
CA ALA A 223 17.93 12.97 -38.65
C ALA A 223 17.44 12.32 -37.35
N GLN A 224 16.18 11.89 -37.36
CA GLN A 224 15.43 11.38 -36.22
C GLN A 224 14.80 10.03 -36.58
N TRP A 225 14.28 9.35 -35.56
CA TRP A 225 13.65 8.04 -35.71
C TRP A 225 12.43 8.05 -36.65
N ASN A 226 11.72 9.18 -36.74
CA ASN A 226 10.58 9.44 -37.62
C ASN A 226 10.97 10.21 -38.90
N SER A 227 12.26 10.43 -39.16
CA SER A 227 12.70 11.05 -40.41
C SER A 227 12.44 10.13 -41.60
N PRO A 228 11.89 10.65 -42.72
CA PRO A 228 11.79 9.92 -43.97
C PRO A 228 13.16 9.44 -44.47
N ILE A 229 13.16 8.42 -45.31
CA ILE A 229 14.36 7.89 -45.98
C ILE A 229 14.38 8.42 -47.42
N LEU A 230 15.49 9.01 -47.84
CA LEU A 230 15.75 9.38 -49.23
C LEU A 230 16.58 8.27 -49.90
N ASP A 231 16.11 7.79 -51.04
CA ASP A 231 16.94 7.00 -51.96
C ASP A 231 17.77 7.95 -52.83
N LYS A 232 19.09 8.00 -52.61
CA LYS A 232 20.00 8.91 -53.31
C LYS A 232 20.10 8.63 -54.81
N GLN A 233 19.72 7.43 -55.26
CA GLN A 233 19.76 7.07 -56.68
C GLN A 233 18.50 7.50 -57.44
N THR A 234 17.33 7.39 -56.79
CA THR A 234 16.03 7.64 -57.45
C THR A 234 15.42 8.99 -57.07
N GLY A 235 15.90 9.64 -56.01
CA GLY A 235 15.31 10.86 -55.45
C GLY A 235 14.01 10.62 -54.67
N GLN A 236 13.59 9.36 -54.50
CA GLN A 236 12.34 9.02 -53.81
C GLN A 236 12.47 9.24 -52.29
N VAL A 237 11.51 9.97 -51.72
CA VAL A 237 11.38 10.13 -50.26
C VAL A 237 10.30 9.18 -49.72
N ILE A 238 10.69 8.36 -48.75
CA ILE A 238 9.89 7.26 -48.21
C ILE A 238 9.56 7.56 -46.74
N PRO A 239 8.28 7.70 -46.36
CA PRO A 239 7.90 7.83 -44.95
C PRO A 239 8.37 6.61 -44.15
N TRP A 240 9.08 6.86 -43.04
CA TRP A 240 9.69 5.80 -42.23
C TRP A 240 9.68 6.14 -40.73
N TYR A 241 9.50 5.11 -39.90
CA TYR A 241 9.48 5.22 -38.44
C TYR A 241 10.24 4.04 -37.82
N GLY A 242 11.19 4.35 -36.94
CA GLY A 242 12.00 3.36 -36.22
C GLY A 242 13.27 2.97 -36.96
N ASN A 243 13.91 1.88 -36.52
CA ASN A 243 15.20 1.44 -37.04
C ASN A 243 15.14 0.99 -38.51
N VAL A 244 16.29 1.01 -39.18
CA VAL A 244 16.45 0.44 -40.53
C VAL A 244 17.10 -0.94 -40.51
N ALA A 245 17.64 -1.38 -39.37
CA ALA A 245 18.31 -2.67 -39.26
C ALA A 245 17.42 -3.84 -39.73
N ASN A 246 17.99 -4.73 -40.56
CA ASN A 246 17.28 -5.84 -41.21
C ASN A 246 16.14 -5.40 -42.15
N THR A 247 16.26 -4.22 -42.75
CA THR A 247 15.39 -3.75 -43.84
C THR A 247 16.25 -3.42 -45.08
N PRO A 248 15.64 -3.33 -46.28
CA PRO A 248 16.37 -2.91 -47.49
C PRO A 248 17.01 -1.53 -47.37
N TYR A 249 16.59 -0.71 -46.41
CA TYR A 249 17.08 0.66 -46.22
C TYR A 249 18.34 0.77 -45.33
N ASN A 250 18.87 -0.36 -44.82
CA ASN A 250 20.09 -0.37 -44.00
C ASN A 250 21.38 -0.31 -44.84
N ASP A 251 21.43 0.57 -45.83
CA ASP A 251 22.62 0.80 -46.66
C ASP A 251 22.87 2.31 -46.76
N LYS A 252 23.78 2.81 -45.94
CA LYS A 252 24.16 4.24 -45.91
C LYS A 252 24.78 4.71 -47.23
N SER A 253 25.27 3.82 -48.09
CA SER A 253 25.82 4.22 -49.40
C SER A 253 24.70 4.66 -50.35
N ARG A 254 23.50 4.08 -50.23
CA ARG A 254 22.34 4.37 -51.07
C ARG A 254 21.29 5.25 -50.39
N TYR A 255 21.05 5.05 -49.11
CA TYR A 255 19.98 5.70 -48.37
C TYR A 255 20.52 6.69 -47.35
N GLU A 256 19.75 7.75 -47.11
CA GLU A 256 19.98 8.69 -46.02
C GLU A 256 18.66 9.05 -45.35
N ARG A 257 18.71 9.51 -44.09
CA ARG A 257 17.54 10.05 -43.41
C ARG A 257 17.45 11.54 -43.67
N VAL A 258 16.28 11.97 -44.15
CA VAL A 258 16.01 13.39 -44.41
C VAL A 258 15.82 14.11 -43.07
N PRO A 259 16.70 15.05 -42.70
CA PRO A 259 16.57 15.75 -41.43
C PRO A 259 15.23 16.48 -41.28
N THR A 260 14.60 16.33 -40.13
CA THR A 260 13.32 16.95 -39.75
C THR A 260 13.54 17.94 -38.62
N ASP A 261 12.57 18.84 -38.39
CA ASP A 261 12.68 19.87 -37.36
C ASP A 261 12.93 19.26 -35.96
N TRP A 262 13.90 19.81 -35.24
CA TRP A 262 14.27 19.41 -33.88
C TRP A 262 13.48 20.24 -32.88
N THR A 263 12.29 19.75 -32.51
CA THR A 263 11.34 20.47 -31.66
C THR A 263 11.01 19.70 -30.39
N TYR A 264 10.69 20.45 -29.33
CA TYR A 264 10.30 19.88 -28.05
C TYR A 264 8.84 19.38 -28.04
N HIS A 265 8.61 18.26 -27.37
CA HIS A 265 7.32 17.62 -27.14
C HIS A 265 7.17 17.23 -25.66
N ASP A 266 6.01 17.55 -25.07
CA ASP A 266 5.67 17.11 -23.71
C ASP A 266 5.01 15.73 -23.74
N ASN A 267 5.85 14.70 -23.64
CA ASN A 267 5.41 13.30 -23.71
C ASN A 267 4.67 12.82 -22.46
N LEU A 268 4.94 13.41 -21.29
CA LEU A 268 4.24 13.04 -20.06
C LEU A 268 2.78 13.49 -20.12
N ASN A 269 2.53 14.74 -20.52
CA ASN A 269 1.18 15.25 -20.69
C ASN A 269 0.45 14.59 -21.89
N THR A 270 1.21 14.18 -22.91
CA THR A 270 0.64 13.46 -24.07
C THR A 270 0.21 12.03 -23.74
N PHE A 271 0.94 11.35 -22.85
CA PHE A 271 0.68 9.94 -22.49
C PHE A 271 -0.42 9.78 -21.44
N LEU A 272 -0.46 10.65 -20.44
CA LEU A 272 -1.43 10.56 -19.34
C LEU A 272 -2.82 11.03 -19.77
N THR A 273 -3.85 10.23 -19.50
CA THR A 273 -5.25 10.58 -19.76
C THR A 273 -5.98 11.02 -18.48
N PRO A 274 -7.07 11.78 -18.56
CA PRO A 274 -7.96 11.97 -17.42
C PRO A 274 -8.47 10.62 -16.90
N SER A 275 -8.46 10.42 -15.59
CA SER A 275 -8.98 9.21 -14.95
C SER A 275 -10.39 9.43 -14.42
N PHE A 276 -11.15 8.34 -14.32
CA PHE A 276 -12.54 8.37 -13.88
C PHE A 276 -12.88 7.12 -13.06
N ILE A 277 -13.65 7.30 -11.99
CA ILE A 277 -14.18 6.21 -11.16
C ILE A 277 -15.69 6.35 -11.07
N ASN A 278 -16.43 5.31 -11.40
CA ASN A 278 -17.85 5.17 -11.14
C ASN A 278 -18.06 4.02 -10.15
N ASN A 279 -18.87 4.26 -9.13
CA ASN A 279 -19.22 3.27 -8.13
C ASN A 279 -20.73 3.31 -7.86
N THR A 280 -21.42 2.24 -8.24
CA THR A 280 -22.84 2.02 -8.01
C THR A 280 -23.03 0.94 -6.96
N ASN A 281 -23.86 1.20 -5.97
CA ASN A 281 -24.25 0.22 -4.97
C ASN A 281 -25.76 0.13 -4.85
N PHE A 282 -26.25 -1.05 -4.47
CA PHE A 282 -27.65 -1.27 -4.12
C PHE A 282 -27.73 -2.16 -2.89
N ALA A 283 -28.79 -1.97 -2.09
CA ALA A 283 -29.11 -2.86 -0.99
C ALA A 283 -30.62 -3.02 -0.81
N VAL A 284 -31.04 -4.24 -0.53
CA VAL A 284 -32.40 -4.59 -0.15
C VAL A 284 -32.35 -5.12 1.27
N ASN A 285 -33.09 -4.46 2.15
CA ASN A 285 -33.14 -4.75 3.57
C ASN A 285 -34.56 -5.18 3.94
N TYR A 286 -34.67 -6.23 4.74
CA TYR A 286 -35.92 -6.68 5.34
C TYR A 286 -35.70 -7.02 6.80
N LYS A 287 -36.59 -6.54 7.67
CA LYS A 287 -36.63 -6.92 9.08
C LYS A 287 -38.06 -7.13 9.54
N HIS A 288 -38.32 -8.28 10.15
CA HIS A 288 -39.58 -8.59 10.79
C HIS A 288 -39.28 -9.26 12.13
N ASN A 289 -39.83 -8.71 13.22
CA ASN A 289 -39.49 -9.09 14.59
C ASN A 289 -37.97 -9.03 14.84
N LYS A 290 -37.38 -10.15 15.27
CA LYS A 290 -35.94 -10.29 15.53
C LYS A 290 -35.16 -10.70 14.27
N ASP A 291 -35.83 -11.12 13.20
CA ASP A 291 -35.20 -11.61 11.99
C ASP A 291 -34.79 -10.46 11.05
N THR A 292 -33.59 -10.57 10.51
CA THR A 292 -33.03 -9.55 9.61
C THR A 292 -32.41 -10.21 8.40
N TYR A 293 -32.71 -9.69 7.21
CA TYR A 293 -32.16 -10.13 5.94
C TYR A 293 -31.67 -8.91 5.17
N ARG A 294 -30.47 -8.99 4.60
CA ARG A 294 -29.92 -7.94 3.74
C ARG A 294 -29.18 -8.54 2.57
N LEU A 295 -29.56 -8.15 1.36
CA LEU A 295 -28.84 -8.41 0.12
C LEU A 295 -28.28 -7.10 -0.40
N SER A 296 -27.03 -7.05 -0.82
CA SER A 296 -26.44 -5.85 -1.43
C SER A 296 -25.46 -6.22 -2.52
N GLY A 297 -25.25 -5.31 -3.47
CA GLY A 297 -24.22 -5.46 -4.47
C GLY A 297 -23.54 -4.15 -4.85
N ASN A 298 -22.38 -4.30 -5.47
CA ASN A 298 -21.48 -3.22 -5.85
C ASN A 298 -20.99 -3.42 -7.29
N PHE A 299 -20.94 -2.35 -8.06
CA PHE A 299 -20.34 -2.29 -9.38
C PHE A 299 -19.45 -1.05 -9.44
N MET A 300 -18.14 -1.25 -9.55
CA MET A 300 -17.18 -0.17 -9.70
C MET A 300 -16.44 -0.31 -11.02
N ASN A 301 -16.29 0.78 -11.76
CA ASN A 301 -15.18 0.89 -12.68
C ASN A 301 -14.30 2.09 -12.44
N PHE A 302 -13.00 1.85 -12.60
CA PHE A 302 -11.96 2.83 -12.52
C PHE A 302 -11.12 2.73 -13.79
N ASP A 303 -11.20 3.77 -14.62
CA ASP A 303 -10.33 3.95 -15.77
C ASP A 303 -9.15 4.83 -15.32
N ASP A 304 -7.93 4.27 -15.41
CA ASP A 304 -6.73 4.93 -14.92
C ASP A 304 -6.24 6.01 -15.91
N ARG A 305 -5.27 6.82 -15.48
CA ARG A 305 -4.57 7.79 -16.36
C ARG A 305 -3.60 7.12 -17.33
N ILE A 306 -3.29 5.85 -17.12
CA ILE A 306 -2.42 5.08 -18.01
C ILE A 306 -3.28 4.50 -19.12
N PRO A 307 -2.95 4.74 -20.40
CA PRO A 307 -3.69 4.17 -21.52
C PRO A 307 -3.87 2.66 -21.38
N GLU A 308 -5.03 2.14 -21.81
CA GLU A 308 -5.37 0.70 -21.76
C GLU A 308 -5.43 0.08 -20.34
N SER A 309 -5.32 0.88 -19.29
CA SER A 309 -5.29 0.42 -17.90
C SER A 309 -6.58 0.79 -17.18
N TYR A 310 -7.33 -0.23 -16.77
CA TYR A 310 -8.56 -0.05 -16.02
C TYR A 310 -8.78 -1.18 -15.01
N LEU A 311 -9.67 -0.92 -14.07
CA LEU A 311 -10.07 -1.80 -12.99
C LEU A 311 -11.59 -1.92 -12.94
N ARG A 312 -12.09 -3.15 -12.86
CA ARG A 312 -13.50 -3.44 -12.68
C ARG A 312 -13.68 -4.23 -11.39
N LYS A 313 -14.62 -3.82 -10.53
CA LYS A 313 -15.01 -4.57 -9.33
C LYS A 313 -16.49 -4.85 -9.34
N TYR A 314 -16.86 -6.07 -8.96
CA TYR A 314 -18.23 -6.52 -8.85
C TYR A 314 -18.38 -7.32 -7.57
N GLY A 315 -19.43 -7.04 -6.80
CA GLY A 315 -19.64 -7.68 -5.52
C GLY A 315 -21.11 -7.97 -5.25
N ALA A 316 -21.38 -9.08 -4.58
CA ALA A 316 -22.68 -9.41 -4.02
C ALA A 316 -22.48 -9.92 -2.59
N ASN A 317 -23.28 -9.42 -1.65
CA ASN A 317 -23.21 -9.74 -0.24
C ASN A 317 -24.61 -10.03 0.29
N PHE A 318 -24.76 -11.13 1.01
CA PHE A 318 -25.97 -11.52 1.72
C PHE A 318 -25.65 -11.67 3.21
N SER A 319 -26.53 -11.16 4.06
CA SER A 319 -26.47 -11.40 5.51
C SER A 319 -27.86 -11.71 6.04
N SER A 320 -27.92 -12.68 6.95
CA SER A 320 -29.13 -13.03 7.69
C SER A 320 -28.82 -13.23 9.17
N ASN A 321 -29.77 -12.83 10.00
CA ASN A 321 -29.85 -13.21 11.40
C ASN A 321 -31.28 -13.69 11.65
N THR A 322 -31.44 -14.97 11.92
CA THR A 322 -32.74 -15.62 12.07
C THR A 322 -32.83 -16.26 13.45
N TYR A 323 -33.90 -15.98 14.20
CA TYR A 323 -34.19 -16.64 15.47
C TYR A 323 -35.02 -17.89 15.19
N ILE A 324 -34.38 -19.06 15.26
CA ILE A 324 -35.04 -20.36 15.06
C ILE A 324 -36.02 -20.62 16.21
N THR A 325 -35.61 -20.24 17.43
CA THR A 325 -36.45 -20.19 18.63
C THR A 325 -36.07 -18.94 19.44
N ASP A 326 -36.75 -18.67 20.55
CA ASP A 326 -36.35 -17.56 21.43
C ASP A 326 -34.95 -17.72 22.04
N LYS A 327 -34.43 -18.94 22.11
CA LYS A 327 -33.11 -19.27 22.69
C LYS A 327 -32.06 -19.63 21.64
N LEU A 328 -32.44 -19.83 20.38
CA LEU A 328 -31.53 -20.29 19.34
C LEU A 328 -31.59 -19.34 18.15
N SER A 329 -30.46 -18.69 17.87
CA SER A 329 -30.30 -17.84 16.69
C SER A 329 -29.24 -18.38 15.74
N PHE A 330 -29.51 -18.22 14.45
CA PHE A 330 -28.64 -18.57 13.34
C PHE A 330 -28.23 -17.31 12.59
N ASN A 331 -26.93 -17.10 12.47
CA ASN A 331 -26.34 -16.00 11.72
C ASN A 331 -25.62 -16.55 10.49
N THR A 332 -25.82 -15.91 9.34
CA THR A 332 -25.06 -16.24 8.12
C THR A 332 -24.68 -14.99 7.35
N LYS A 333 -23.47 -14.98 6.79
CA LYS A 333 -22.93 -13.96 5.90
C LYS A 333 -22.26 -14.64 4.73
N LEU A 334 -22.68 -14.30 3.52
CA LEU A 334 -22.13 -14.81 2.27
C LEU A 334 -21.70 -13.62 1.42
N ALA A 335 -20.52 -13.67 0.82
CA ALA A 335 -20.04 -12.65 -0.08
C ALA A 335 -19.24 -13.26 -1.24
N TYR A 336 -19.42 -12.66 -2.41
CA TYR A 336 -18.59 -12.90 -3.57
C TYR A 336 -18.16 -11.55 -4.13
N ASN A 337 -16.85 -11.36 -4.31
CA ASN A 337 -16.31 -10.16 -4.92
C ASN A 337 -15.28 -10.54 -5.99
N ARG A 338 -15.38 -9.93 -7.16
CA ARG A 338 -14.46 -10.12 -8.27
C ARG A 338 -13.82 -8.79 -8.65
N THR A 339 -12.50 -8.80 -8.81
CA THR A 339 -11.72 -7.68 -9.33
C THR A 339 -11.00 -8.11 -10.61
N THR A 340 -11.11 -7.33 -11.69
CA THR A 340 -10.40 -7.61 -12.95
C THR A 340 -9.70 -6.38 -13.51
N THR A 341 -8.53 -6.61 -14.10
CA THR A 341 -7.77 -5.62 -14.87
C THR A 341 -7.09 -6.31 -16.06
N PRO A 342 -7.17 -5.76 -17.28
CA PRO A 342 -6.58 -6.37 -18.47
C PRO A 342 -5.05 -6.18 -18.51
N SER A 343 -4.54 -5.16 -17.84
CA SER A 343 -3.11 -4.91 -17.74
C SER A 343 -2.83 -4.07 -16.50
N MET A 344 -2.04 -4.60 -15.58
CA MET A 344 -1.45 -3.80 -14.51
C MET A 344 -0.26 -3.00 -15.07
N PRO A 345 -0.25 -1.67 -14.91
CA PRO A 345 0.94 -0.87 -15.20
C PRO A 345 2.13 -1.33 -14.34
N ASN A 346 3.34 -1.17 -14.87
CA ASN A 346 4.56 -1.44 -14.13
C ASN A 346 5.07 -0.16 -13.45
N TYR A 347 5.28 -0.25 -12.14
CA TYR A 347 5.78 0.83 -11.29
C TYR A 347 7.18 0.54 -10.73
N ASN A 348 7.89 -0.43 -11.29
CA ASN A 348 9.27 -0.70 -10.95
C ASN A 348 10.22 0.18 -11.76
N TYR A 349 11.42 0.39 -11.24
CA TYR A 349 12.51 1.02 -11.97
C TYR A 349 13.13 0.03 -12.98
N ASP A 350 12.48 -0.17 -14.11
CA ASP A 350 12.97 -1.00 -15.20
C ASP A 350 12.39 -0.57 -16.57
N PRO A 351 12.99 -1.00 -17.71
CA PRO A 351 12.58 -0.64 -19.07
C PRO A 351 11.15 -0.97 -19.49
N SER A 352 10.44 -1.83 -18.74
CA SER A 352 9.03 -2.10 -18.97
C SER A 352 8.09 -1.11 -18.27
N GLY A 353 8.62 -0.26 -17.37
CA GLY A 353 7.91 0.84 -16.74
C GLY A 353 7.73 2.05 -17.68
N HIS A 354 6.51 2.58 -17.75
CA HIS A 354 6.20 3.77 -18.57
C HIS A 354 6.81 5.04 -17.97
N MET A 355 6.73 5.24 -16.65
CA MET A 355 7.38 6.37 -16.00
C MET A 355 8.91 6.30 -16.09
N TYR A 356 9.48 5.09 -16.02
CA TYR A 356 10.92 4.89 -16.21
C TYR A 356 11.34 5.47 -17.56
N THR A 357 10.60 5.11 -18.61
CA THR A 357 10.91 5.57 -19.96
C THR A 357 10.63 7.07 -20.14
N ILE A 358 9.39 7.52 -19.89
CA ILE A 358 8.95 8.87 -20.24
C ILE A 358 9.63 9.96 -19.40
N LEU A 359 9.77 9.72 -18.09
CA LEU A 359 10.28 10.74 -17.17
C LEU A 359 11.80 10.87 -17.22
N ILE A 360 12.51 9.74 -17.41
CA ILE A 360 13.96 9.65 -17.18
C ILE A 360 14.75 9.49 -18.49
N TRP A 361 14.20 8.78 -19.47
CA TRP A 361 14.98 8.28 -20.62
C TRP A 361 14.45 8.67 -22.00
N MET A 362 13.31 9.35 -22.06
CA MET A 362 12.73 9.85 -23.30
C MET A 362 13.01 11.36 -23.46
N GLY A 363 13.84 11.71 -24.44
CA GLY A 363 14.07 13.09 -24.86
C GLY A 363 12.80 13.79 -25.35
N GLY A 364 12.78 15.13 -25.22
CA GLY A 364 11.67 15.96 -25.71
C GLY A 364 11.59 16.03 -27.24
N ASP A 365 12.65 15.64 -27.95
CA ASP A 365 12.70 15.55 -29.41
C ASP A 365 11.75 14.46 -29.95
N VAL A 366 11.52 13.41 -29.17
CA VAL A 366 10.66 12.30 -29.57
C VAL A 366 9.20 12.72 -29.52
N ASP A 367 8.50 12.72 -30.66
CA ASP A 367 7.05 12.96 -30.66
C ASP A 367 6.28 11.71 -30.22
N GLY A 368 5.72 11.74 -29.01
CA GLY A 368 4.88 10.68 -28.47
C GLY A 368 3.62 10.39 -29.29
N ARG A 369 3.12 11.33 -30.10
CA ARG A 369 1.97 11.13 -30.99
C ARG A 369 2.35 10.26 -32.18
N ASP A 370 3.55 10.45 -32.72
CA ASP A 370 4.09 9.59 -33.78
C ASP A 370 4.32 8.18 -33.26
N LEU A 371 4.83 8.02 -32.05
CA LEU A 371 4.99 6.71 -31.41
C LEU A 371 3.65 6.00 -31.23
N LYS A 372 2.58 6.73 -30.88
CA LYS A 372 1.22 6.20 -30.74
C LYS A 372 0.66 5.73 -32.07
N ASN A 373 0.87 6.51 -33.13
CA ASN A 373 0.32 6.25 -34.47
C ASN A 373 1.14 5.18 -35.23
N ASN A 374 2.42 5.04 -34.92
CA ASN A 374 3.34 4.13 -35.58
C ASN A 374 3.97 3.18 -34.55
N LEU A 375 3.24 2.11 -34.21
CA LEU A 375 3.67 1.14 -33.20
C LEU A 375 4.70 0.13 -33.71
N TRP A 376 4.77 -0.09 -35.02
CA TRP A 376 5.58 -1.11 -35.67
C TRP A 376 6.47 -0.49 -36.75
N VAL A 377 7.66 -1.05 -36.92
CA VAL A 377 8.47 -0.78 -38.12
C VAL A 377 7.73 -1.36 -39.32
N LYS A 378 7.52 -0.55 -40.37
CA LYS A 378 6.75 -0.93 -41.55
C LYS A 378 7.32 -2.19 -42.21
N GLY A 379 6.47 -3.19 -42.44
CA GLY A 379 6.86 -4.49 -42.99
C GLY A 379 7.46 -5.46 -41.97
N ARG A 380 7.51 -5.10 -40.69
CA ARG A 380 7.92 -5.96 -39.56
C ARG A 380 6.88 -5.98 -38.44
N GLU A 381 5.60 -5.85 -38.79
CA GLU A 381 4.47 -5.90 -37.88
C GLU A 381 4.48 -7.22 -37.09
N GLY A 382 4.33 -7.14 -35.77
CA GLY A 382 4.43 -8.29 -34.88
C GLY A 382 5.85 -8.62 -34.43
N TYR A 383 6.89 -8.22 -35.18
CA TYR A 383 8.29 -8.58 -34.90
C TYR A 383 9.10 -7.44 -34.30
N GLN A 384 8.90 -6.20 -34.74
CA GLN A 384 9.73 -5.08 -34.32
C GLN A 384 8.92 -3.81 -34.04
N GLN A 385 8.86 -3.41 -32.78
CA GLN A 385 8.28 -2.13 -32.40
C GLN A 385 9.02 -0.97 -33.08
N ALA A 386 8.30 0.05 -33.52
CA ALA A 386 8.89 1.31 -33.94
C ALA A 386 9.20 2.16 -32.69
N ASN A 387 10.44 2.60 -32.58
CA ASN A 387 10.93 3.34 -31.42
C ASN A 387 12.07 4.31 -31.78
N TRP A 388 12.43 5.21 -30.87
CA TRP A 388 13.60 6.10 -31.00
C TRP A 388 14.88 5.50 -30.40
N ASN A 389 14.79 4.38 -29.70
CA ASN A 389 15.93 3.71 -29.08
C ASN A 389 15.66 2.20 -29.04
N TYR A 390 16.64 1.41 -29.45
CA TYR A 390 16.55 -0.05 -29.52
C TYR A 390 17.52 -0.74 -28.56
N ALA A 391 18.47 0.02 -28.00
CA ALA A 391 19.40 -0.44 -26.98
C ALA A 391 18.70 -0.73 -25.64
N TRP A 392 17.92 0.22 -25.11
CA TRP A 392 17.52 0.23 -23.69
C TRP A 392 16.06 0.52 -23.38
N TYR A 393 15.25 1.01 -24.33
CA TYR A 393 13.91 1.52 -24.03
C TYR A 393 12.84 0.95 -24.95
N ASN A 394 11.60 0.99 -24.47
CA ASN A 394 10.42 0.61 -25.26
C ASN A 394 9.63 1.85 -25.66
N ASN A 395 8.90 1.77 -26.76
CA ASN A 395 7.85 2.72 -27.07
C ASN A 395 6.75 2.59 -25.99
N PRO A 396 6.44 3.65 -25.20
CA PRO A 396 5.47 3.56 -24.11
C PRO A 396 4.06 3.19 -24.57
N TRP A 397 3.63 3.66 -25.75
CA TRP A 397 2.35 3.32 -26.35
C TRP A 397 2.30 1.87 -26.84
N PHE A 398 3.43 1.37 -27.36
CA PHE A 398 3.57 -0.03 -27.71
C PHE A 398 3.42 -0.93 -26.48
N GLY A 399 4.08 -0.56 -25.37
CA GLY A 399 3.95 -1.24 -24.08
C GLY A 399 2.51 -1.27 -23.59
N ALA A 400 1.85 -0.11 -23.50
CA ALA A 400 0.46 -0.03 -23.05
C ALA A 400 -0.50 -0.90 -23.88
N LYS A 401 -0.30 -0.97 -25.20
CA LYS A 401 -1.18 -1.71 -26.11
C LYS A 401 -0.87 -3.20 -26.20
N ASN A 402 0.40 -3.60 -26.29
CA ASN A 402 0.79 -4.97 -26.65
C ASN A 402 1.34 -5.80 -25.48
N PHE A 403 1.90 -5.16 -24.45
CA PHE A 403 2.29 -5.84 -23.22
C PHE A 403 1.08 -5.89 -22.28
N LYS A 404 0.60 -7.10 -21.99
CA LYS A 404 -0.57 -7.30 -21.12
C LYS A 404 -0.20 -8.13 -19.90
N ASN A 405 -0.39 -7.53 -18.72
CA ASN A 405 -0.26 -8.19 -17.43
C ASN A 405 -1.63 -8.27 -16.75
N SER A 406 -2.49 -9.15 -17.24
CA SER A 406 -3.89 -9.23 -16.79
C SER A 406 -3.97 -9.89 -15.41
N VAL A 407 -4.85 -9.37 -14.55
CA VAL A 407 -5.12 -9.96 -13.22
C VAL A 407 -6.63 -10.06 -13.01
N ALA A 408 -7.09 -11.24 -12.61
CA ALA A 408 -8.44 -11.48 -12.13
C ALA A 408 -8.36 -12.12 -10.74
N THR A 409 -9.07 -11.54 -9.78
CA THR A 409 -9.15 -12.05 -8.41
C THR A 409 -10.61 -12.27 -8.03
N ASP A 410 -10.96 -13.49 -7.67
CA ASP A 410 -12.25 -13.91 -7.14
C ASP A 410 -12.10 -14.17 -5.63
N VAL A 411 -12.95 -13.55 -4.83
CA VAL A 411 -12.97 -13.68 -3.37
C VAL A 411 -14.33 -14.21 -2.95
N TYR A 412 -14.32 -15.38 -2.31
CA TYR A 412 -15.49 -16.01 -1.71
C TYR A 412 -15.36 -15.90 -0.20
N SER A 413 -16.40 -15.42 0.47
CA SER A 413 -16.46 -15.39 1.93
C SER A 413 -17.78 -15.99 2.40
N ALA A 414 -17.70 -16.96 3.30
CA ALA A 414 -18.85 -17.58 3.93
C ALA A 414 -18.62 -17.66 5.43
N GLN A 415 -19.57 -17.17 6.20
CA GLN A 415 -19.55 -17.26 7.65
C GLN A 415 -20.92 -17.69 8.12
N THR A 416 -20.96 -18.67 9.01
CA THR A 416 -22.18 -19.12 9.64
C THR A 416 -21.95 -19.39 11.12
N GLY A 417 -22.94 -19.13 11.96
CA GLY A 417 -22.86 -19.40 13.37
C GLY A 417 -24.21 -19.65 14.01
N LEU A 418 -24.18 -20.41 15.10
CA LEU A 418 -25.31 -20.70 15.96
C LEU A 418 -25.02 -20.12 17.33
N THR A 419 -25.99 -19.42 17.91
CA THR A 419 -25.94 -18.93 19.28
C THR A 419 -27.10 -19.54 20.05
N TYR A 420 -26.79 -20.27 21.11
CA TYR A 420 -27.75 -20.89 22.03
C TYR A 420 -27.68 -20.19 23.39
N GLU A 421 -28.76 -19.51 23.74
CA GLU A 421 -29.00 -18.86 25.02
C GLU A 421 -29.65 -19.88 25.97
N ALA A 422 -28.83 -20.69 26.65
CA ALA A 422 -29.33 -21.75 27.53
C ALA A 422 -30.13 -21.16 28.72
N SER A 423 -29.64 -20.03 29.25
CA SER A 423 -30.27 -19.21 30.29
C SER A 423 -29.86 -17.74 30.11
N ASP A 424 -30.46 -16.83 30.87
CA ASP A 424 -30.10 -15.40 30.86
C ASP A 424 -28.63 -15.15 31.26
N GLU A 425 -28.03 -16.07 32.02
CA GLU A 425 -26.63 -15.99 32.47
C GLU A 425 -25.65 -16.75 31.54
N PHE A 426 -26.12 -17.69 30.71
CA PHE A 426 -25.24 -18.62 29.99
C PHE A 426 -25.57 -18.74 28.50
N THR A 427 -24.57 -18.45 27.66
CA THR A 427 -24.67 -18.49 26.20
C THR A 427 -23.54 -19.33 25.61
N VAL A 428 -23.86 -20.15 24.61
CA VAL A 428 -22.87 -20.88 23.81
C VAL A 428 -22.99 -20.44 22.35
N LYS A 429 -21.86 -20.11 21.73
CA LYS A 429 -21.78 -19.70 20.33
C LYS A 429 -20.80 -20.60 19.58
N GLY A 430 -21.27 -21.20 18.50
CA GLY A 430 -20.43 -21.88 17.51
C GLY A 430 -20.38 -21.06 16.22
N LYS A 431 -19.21 -20.96 15.58
CA LYS A 431 -19.04 -20.20 14.34
C LYS A 431 -18.02 -20.88 13.42
N ILE A 432 -18.32 -20.91 12.13
CA ILE A 432 -17.40 -21.32 11.07
C ILE A 432 -17.25 -20.15 10.09
N SER A 433 -16.04 -19.92 9.61
CA SER A 433 -15.72 -18.85 8.67
C SER A 433 -14.72 -19.34 7.64
N TYR A 434 -15.09 -19.23 6.37
CA TYR A 434 -14.33 -19.64 5.20
C TYR A 434 -14.09 -18.42 4.31
N VAL A 435 -12.83 -18.16 3.99
CA VAL A 435 -12.44 -17.14 3.01
C VAL A 435 -11.51 -17.79 2.01
N GLU A 436 -11.90 -17.75 0.75
CA GLU A 436 -11.09 -18.21 -0.37
C GLU A 436 -10.80 -17.03 -1.30
N ASN A 437 -9.56 -16.98 -1.75
CA ASN A 437 -9.08 -16.03 -2.74
C ASN A 437 -8.42 -16.82 -3.87
N ASP A 438 -8.97 -16.71 -5.08
CA ASP A 438 -8.41 -17.26 -6.30
C ASP A 438 -7.95 -16.10 -7.19
N THR A 439 -6.66 -16.07 -7.53
CA THR A 439 -6.08 -15.06 -8.39
C THR A 439 -5.42 -15.71 -9.59
N LYS A 440 -5.89 -15.32 -10.79
CA LYS A 440 -5.23 -15.63 -12.05
C LYS A 440 -4.51 -14.40 -12.57
N ASN A 441 -3.19 -14.50 -12.72
CA ASN A 441 -2.37 -13.54 -13.45
C ASN A 441 -1.94 -14.13 -14.80
N GLU A 442 -2.11 -13.37 -15.88
CA GLU A 442 -1.71 -13.75 -17.22
C GLU A 442 -0.82 -12.66 -17.82
N LEU A 443 0.43 -13.02 -18.10
CA LEU A 443 1.44 -12.14 -18.68
C LEU A 443 1.67 -12.50 -20.16
N LYS A 444 1.50 -11.52 -21.02
CA LYS A 444 1.71 -11.57 -22.47
C LYS A 444 2.73 -10.50 -22.85
N SER A 445 3.99 -10.92 -22.99
CA SER A 445 5.06 -10.03 -23.45
C SER A 445 5.25 -10.20 -24.96
N PRO A 446 5.08 -9.14 -25.77
CA PRO A 446 5.17 -9.22 -27.21
C PRO A 446 6.63 -9.34 -27.69
N TYR A 447 6.79 -9.69 -28.96
CA TYR A 447 8.09 -9.67 -29.62
C TYR A 447 8.69 -8.26 -29.62
N SER A 448 10.02 -8.19 -29.59
CA SER A 448 10.86 -6.99 -29.45
C SER A 448 10.72 -6.18 -28.16
N TYR A 449 9.84 -6.57 -27.24
CA TYR A 449 9.68 -5.87 -25.96
C TYR A 449 10.92 -6.09 -25.09
N PHE A 450 11.46 -5.00 -24.56
CA PHE A 450 12.64 -5.04 -23.73
C PHE A 450 12.30 -5.06 -22.25
N ASN A 451 12.91 -6.00 -21.53
CA ASN A 451 12.99 -6.01 -20.08
C ASN A 451 14.26 -6.80 -19.71
N TYR A 452 14.96 -6.43 -18.62
CA TYR A 452 16.30 -6.96 -18.32
C TYR A 452 16.36 -8.48 -18.23
N ASP A 453 15.33 -9.11 -17.64
CA ASP A 453 15.26 -10.56 -17.41
C ASP A 453 14.26 -11.28 -18.34
N ALA A 454 13.85 -10.63 -19.44
CA ALA A 454 12.87 -11.18 -20.37
C ALA A 454 13.46 -11.42 -21.77
N PRO A 455 13.06 -12.52 -22.44
CA PRO A 455 13.45 -12.77 -23.81
C PRO A 455 12.86 -11.72 -24.77
N ARG A 456 13.69 -11.16 -25.65
CA ARG A 456 13.26 -10.18 -26.68
C ARG A 456 12.26 -10.75 -27.66
N ASN A 457 12.18 -12.07 -27.84
CA ASN A 457 11.22 -12.74 -28.71
C ASN A 457 9.88 -13.09 -28.01
N GLY A 458 9.59 -12.45 -26.87
CA GLY A 458 8.31 -12.55 -26.19
C GLY A 458 8.22 -13.68 -25.16
N ARG A 459 7.20 -13.61 -24.30
CA ARG A 459 6.96 -14.54 -23.18
C ARG A 459 5.46 -14.71 -22.98
N TYR A 460 5.04 -15.92 -22.64
CA TYR A 460 3.69 -16.20 -22.13
C TYR A 460 3.78 -16.89 -20.77
N ARG A 461 3.16 -16.30 -19.75
CA ARG A 461 3.15 -16.85 -18.39
C ARG A 461 1.77 -16.75 -17.78
N VAL A 462 1.33 -17.83 -17.15
CA VAL A 462 0.11 -17.86 -16.32
C VAL A 462 0.50 -18.23 -14.90
N THR A 463 -0.02 -17.50 -13.94
CA THR A 463 0.16 -17.76 -12.52
C THR A 463 -1.22 -17.88 -11.88
N ASN A 464 -1.50 -19.03 -11.28
CA ASN A 464 -2.72 -19.26 -10.51
C ASN A 464 -2.35 -19.36 -9.03
N SER A 465 -2.79 -18.40 -8.23
CA SER A 465 -2.54 -18.36 -6.80
C SER A 465 -3.86 -18.53 -6.05
N LYS A 466 -3.92 -19.48 -5.12
CA LYS A 466 -5.11 -19.73 -4.29
C LYS A 466 -4.78 -19.70 -2.81
N THR A 467 -5.50 -18.89 -2.05
CA THR A 467 -5.41 -18.83 -0.58
C THR A 467 -6.74 -19.28 0.04
N ILE A 468 -6.67 -20.16 1.03
CA ILE A 468 -7.81 -20.57 1.85
C ILE A 468 -7.51 -20.25 3.31
N ASN A 469 -8.44 -19.55 3.95
CA ASN A 469 -8.47 -19.33 5.39
C ASN A 469 -9.78 -19.93 5.94
N LEU A 470 -9.65 -20.95 6.79
CA LEU A 470 -10.77 -21.55 7.50
C LEU A 470 -10.57 -21.34 9.01
N ASN A 471 -11.55 -20.73 9.67
CA ASN A 471 -11.60 -20.58 11.12
C ASN A 471 -12.87 -21.22 11.65
N TYR A 472 -12.77 -21.93 12.76
CA TYR A 472 -13.92 -22.45 13.50
C TYR A 472 -13.72 -22.19 14.99
N ASP A 473 -14.72 -21.62 15.62
CA ASP A 473 -14.67 -21.14 17.00
C ASP A 473 -15.88 -21.66 17.78
N VAL A 474 -15.65 -22.07 19.03
CA VAL A 474 -16.70 -22.31 20.01
C VAL A 474 -16.40 -21.46 21.24
N LEU A 475 -17.39 -20.71 21.71
CA LEU A 475 -17.29 -19.81 22.85
C LEU A 475 -18.48 -20.00 23.78
N ALA A 476 -18.20 -20.34 25.04
CA ALA A 476 -19.16 -20.28 26.13
C ALA A 476 -18.96 -18.99 26.92
N THR A 477 -20.05 -18.32 27.26
CA THR A 477 -20.08 -17.08 28.05
C THR A 477 -20.98 -17.28 29.26
N TYR A 478 -20.47 -16.99 30.45
CA TYR A 478 -21.22 -16.94 31.69
C TYR A 478 -21.20 -15.52 32.25
N ASN A 479 -22.35 -14.88 32.43
CA ASN A 479 -22.48 -13.53 32.94
C ASN A 479 -23.41 -13.51 34.15
N LYS A 480 -22.88 -13.09 35.30
CA LYS A 480 -23.61 -13.05 36.56
C LYS A 480 -23.34 -11.77 37.34
N ALA A 481 -24.41 -11.08 37.72
CA ALA A 481 -24.37 -10.07 38.77
C ALA A 481 -24.28 -10.80 40.12
N ILE A 482 -23.09 -10.84 40.71
CA ILE A 482 -22.87 -11.43 42.04
C ILE A 482 -23.58 -10.60 43.11
N THR A 483 -23.54 -9.28 42.96
CA THR A 483 -24.32 -8.29 43.73
C THR A 483 -24.70 -7.14 42.80
N ASP A 484 -25.50 -6.18 43.26
CA ASP A 484 -25.84 -4.96 42.49
C ASP A 484 -24.62 -4.13 42.07
N ASN A 485 -23.49 -4.32 42.75
CA ASN A 485 -22.24 -3.60 42.54
C ASN A 485 -21.13 -4.47 41.96
N ILE A 486 -21.31 -5.79 41.86
CA ILE A 486 -20.25 -6.69 41.38
C ILE A 486 -20.81 -7.57 40.27
N ASN A 487 -20.25 -7.43 39.06
CA ASN A 487 -20.60 -8.27 37.93
C ASN A 487 -19.38 -9.08 37.47
N LEU A 488 -19.60 -10.37 37.23
CA LEU A 488 -18.62 -11.30 36.70
C LEU A 488 -19.04 -11.74 35.31
N THR A 489 -18.14 -11.65 34.34
CA THR A 489 -18.32 -12.29 33.04
C THR A 489 -17.12 -13.18 32.74
N VAL A 490 -17.36 -14.47 32.54
CA VAL A 490 -16.36 -15.45 32.17
C VAL A 490 -16.62 -15.89 30.73
N ASN A 491 -15.59 -15.87 29.90
CA ASN A 491 -15.65 -16.47 28.57
C ASN A 491 -14.62 -17.59 28.50
N ALA A 492 -14.98 -18.72 27.91
CA ALA A 492 -14.08 -19.85 27.67
C ALA A 492 -14.38 -20.46 26.30
N GLY A 493 -13.34 -20.74 25.52
CA GLY A 493 -13.52 -21.19 24.15
C GLY A 493 -12.34 -21.94 23.56
N GLY A 494 -12.63 -22.59 22.44
CA GLY A 494 -11.68 -23.25 21.57
C GLY A 494 -11.75 -22.66 20.16
N SER A 495 -10.62 -22.68 19.46
CA SER A 495 -10.54 -22.22 18.07
C SER A 495 -9.61 -23.13 17.27
N GLY A 496 -9.91 -23.31 16.00
CA GLY A 496 -9.00 -23.90 15.03
C GLY A 496 -8.88 -23.01 13.79
N PHE A 497 -7.65 -22.87 13.31
CA PHE A 497 -7.31 -22.09 12.13
C PHE A 497 -6.52 -22.94 11.15
N TYR A 498 -7.03 -23.06 9.94
CA TYR A 498 -6.36 -23.70 8.82
C TYR A 498 -6.07 -22.68 7.72
N TYR A 499 -4.82 -22.67 7.26
CA TYR A 499 -4.33 -21.85 6.17
C TYR A 499 -3.70 -22.73 5.10
N LYS A 500 -4.05 -22.44 3.85
CA LYS A 500 -3.46 -23.06 2.67
C LYS A 500 -3.18 -21.99 1.63
N TYR A 501 -1.95 -21.94 1.15
CA TYR A 501 -1.56 -21.17 -0.02
C TYR A 501 -1.01 -22.10 -1.08
N LYS A 502 -1.48 -21.94 -2.31
CA LYS A 502 -1.01 -22.64 -3.50
C LYS A 502 -0.62 -21.60 -4.55
N ASP A 503 0.49 -21.85 -5.23
CA ASP A 503 0.95 -21.05 -6.35
C ASP A 503 1.40 -21.97 -7.48
N ASP A 504 0.87 -21.77 -8.67
CA ASP A 504 1.20 -22.55 -9.88
C ASP A 504 1.57 -21.58 -11.00
N ILE A 505 2.86 -21.50 -11.31
CA ILE A 505 3.41 -20.65 -12.36
C ILE A 505 3.77 -21.54 -13.52
N THR A 506 3.13 -21.33 -14.67
CA THR A 506 3.50 -21.97 -15.93
C THR A 506 3.96 -20.91 -16.90
N SER A 507 5.13 -21.09 -17.51
CA SER A 507 5.77 -20.10 -18.38
C SER A 507 6.43 -20.75 -19.59
N VAL A 508 6.42 -20.00 -20.70
CA VAL A 508 7.23 -20.27 -21.88
C VAL A 508 7.94 -19.00 -22.34
N ASP A 509 9.19 -19.18 -22.74
CA ASP A 509 10.08 -18.11 -23.16
C ASP A 509 10.39 -18.22 -24.65
N GLY A 510 10.28 -17.09 -25.34
CA GLY A 510 10.44 -16.98 -26.78
C GLY A 510 9.29 -17.59 -27.55
N LEU A 511 8.53 -16.75 -28.25
CA LEU A 511 7.41 -17.15 -29.08
C LEU A 511 7.90 -17.59 -30.47
N LYS A 512 7.42 -18.73 -30.99
CA LYS A 512 7.73 -19.13 -32.40
C LYS A 512 7.02 -18.21 -33.38
N VAL A 513 5.73 -17.98 -33.16
CA VAL A 513 4.89 -17.06 -33.95
C VAL A 513 4.52 -15.85 -33.09
N PRO A 514 4.88 -14.62 -33.48
CA PRO A 514 4.48 -13.43 -32.71
C PRO A 514 2.96 -13.30 -32.55
N GLY A 515 2.53 -12.79 -31.39
CA GLY A 515 1.11 -12.55 -31.09
C GLY A 515 0.29 -13.81 -30.71
N VAL A 516 0.85 -15.01 -30.85
CA VAL A 516 0.20 -16.26 -30.43
C VAL A 516 0.67 -16.63 -29.01
N TYR A 517 -0.13 -16.27 -28.01
CA TYR A 517 0.19 -16.56 -26.60
C TYR A 517 -0.39 -17.92 -26.20
N SER A 518 0.40 -18.97 -26.43
CA SER A 518 0.09 -20.36 -26.06
C SER A 518 1.36 -21.05 -25.56
N PHE A 519 1.21 -22.01 -24.65
CA PHE A 519 2.31 -22.85 -24.16
C PHE A 519 2.93 -23.72 -25.27
N ASP A 520 2.20 -24.05 -26.33
CA ASP A 520 2.73 -24.80 -27.47
C ASP A 520 3.58 -23.93 -28.43
N ASN A 521 3.43 -22.61 -28.33
CA ASN A 521 4.10 -21.64 -29.19
C ASN A 521 5.44 -21.17 -28.63
N SER A 522 6.28 -22.10 -28.16
CA SER A 522 7.58 -21.76 -27.57
C SER A 522 8.78 -22.32 -28.34
N ILE A 523 9.87 -21.55 -28.39
CA ILE A 523 11.19 -22.04 -28.84
C ILE A 523 11.99 -22.71 -27.72
N LYS A 524 11.59 -22.55 -26.45
CA LYS A 524 12.20 -23.18 -25.29
C LYS A 524 11.24 -24.21 -24.65
N PRO A 525 11.75 -25.13 -23.82
CA PRO A 525 10.88 -25.99 -23.02
C PRO A 525 9.97 -25.19 -22.09
N LEU A 526 8.78 -25.71 -21.85
CA LEU A 526 7.86 -25.18 -20.85
C LEU A 526 8.43 -25.37 -19.44
N THR A 527 8.34 -24.32 -18.64
CA THR A 527 8.71 -24.34 -17.22
C THR A 527 7.46 -24.27 -16.36
N ARG A 528 7.42 -25.06 -15.28
CA ARG A 528 6.34 -25.01 -14.29
C ARG A 528 6.89 -25.06 -12.88
N ASP A 529 6.54 -24.05 -12.09
CA ASP A 529 6.84 -23.97 -10.67
C ASP A 529 5.55 -24.14 -9.85
N TYR A 530 5.56 -25.06 -8.90
CA TYR A 530 4.42 -25.35 -8.03
C TYR A 530 4.83 -25.25 -6.57
N ASN A 531 4.15 -24.38 -5.82
CA ASN A 531 4.40 -24.19 -4.40
C ASN A 531 3.13 -24.40 -3.57
N ILE A 532 3.28 -25.03 -2.40
CA ILE A 532 2.19 -25.25 -1.44
C ILE A 532 2.67 -24.99 -0.02
N ASN A 533 1.96 -24.12 0.69
CA ASN A 533 2.20 -23.79 2.10
C ASN A 533 0.96 -24.11 2.91
N GLU A 534 1.12 -24.89 3.99
CA GLU A 534 0.02 -25.30 4.86
C GLU A 534 0.34 -25.04 6.32
N LYS A 535 -0.67 -24.60 7.07
CA LYS A 535 -0.54 -24.29 8.50
C LYS A 535 -1.83 -24.57 9.22
N LEU A 536 -1.69 -25.16 10.40
CA LEU A 536 -2.79 -25.47 11.31
C LEU A 536 -2.43 -24.96 12.71
N ILE A 537 -3.35 -24.23 13.33
CA ILE A 537 -3.26 -23.81 14.72
C ILE A 537 -4.53 -24.27 15.45
N TYR A 538 -4.33 -24.94 16.58
CA TYR A 538 -5.38 -25.15 17.57
C TYR A 538 -5.17 -24.22 18.76
N SER A 539 -6.24 -23.76 19.37
CA SER A 539 -6.19 -22.79 20.46
C SER A 539 -7.23 -23.10 21.53
N ALA A 540 -6.83 -22.91 22.79
CA ALA A 540 -7.73 -22.82 23.93
C ALA A 540 -7.54 -21.46 24.61
N TYR A 541 -8.63 -20.78 24.94
CA TYR A 541 -8.57 -19.44 25.49
C TYR A 541 -9.70 -19.17 26.48
N GLY A 542 -9.46 -18.23 27.40
CA GLY A 542 -10.47 -17.76 28.33
C GLY A 542 -10.21 -16.33 28.81
N THR A 543 -11.28 -15.64 29.19
CA THR A 543 -11.24 -14.31 29.77
C THR A 543 -12.14 -14.24 31.01
N VAL A 544 -11.73 -13.43 31.97
CA VAL A 544 -12.51 -13.06 33.15
C VAL A 544 -12.60 -11.54 33.20
N ASP A 545 -13.81 -11.03 33.09
CA ASP A 545 -14.15 -9.62 33.28
C ASP A 545 -14.81 -9.46 34.65
N LEU A 546 -14.24 -8.60 35.48
CA LEU A 546 -14.77 -8.19 36.79
C LEU A 546 -15.15 -6.72 36.74
N GLU A 547 -16.36 -6.39 37.16
CA GLU A 547 -16.85 -5.03 37.31
C GLU A 547 -17.17 -4.78 38.78
N PHE A 548 -16.57 -3.74 39.36
CA PHE A 548 -16.77 -3.32 40.74
C PHE A 548 -17.34 -1.90 40.79
N TYR A 549 -18.48 -1.75 41.46
CA TYR A 549 -19.22 -0.49 41.69
C TYR A 549 -19.40 0.35 40.42
N LYS A 550 -19.53 -0.31 39.25
CA LYS A 550 -19.61 0.34 37.93
C LYS A 550 -18.46 1.35 37.68
N THR A 551 -17.33 1.17 38.36
CA THR A 551 -16.25 2.16 38.50
C THR A 551 -14.89 1.58 38.16
N LEU A 552 -14.56 0.41 38.70
CA LEU A 552 -13.35 -0.33 38.37
C LEU A 552 -13.73 -1.54 37.52
N PHE A 553 -13.11 -1.67 36.37
CA PHE A 553 -13.24 -2.80 35.48
C PHE A 553 -11.88 -3.47 35.34
N VAL A 554 -11.82 -4.77 35.58
CA VAL A 554 -10.59 -5.57 35.46
C VAL A 554 -10.86 -6.70 34.48
N ASN A 555 -9.98 -6.88 33.51
CA ASN A 555 -10.01 -7.99 32.58
C ASN A 555 -8.70 -8.78 32.69
N VAL A 556 -8.81 -10.09 32.80
CA VAL A 556 -7.68 -11.03 32.71
C VAL A 556 -7.97 -12.02 31.60
N SER A 557 -6.96 -12.36 30.80
CA SER A 557 -7.07 -13.37 29.76
C SER A 557 -5.88 -14.31 29.76
N GLY A 558 -6.12 -15.52 29.26
CA GLY A 558 -5.08 -16.49 28.97
C GLY A 558 -5.43 -17.26 27.70
N ARG A 559 -4.42 -17.48 26.86
CA ARG A 559 -4.54 -18.28 25.64
C ARG A 559 -3.35 -19.21 25.50
N ASN A 560 -3.60 -20.45 25.09
CA ASN A 560 -2.58 -21.39 24.67
C ASN A 560 -2.85 -21.84 23.24
N ASP A 561 -1.83 -21.73 22.39
CA ASP A 561 -1.88 -22.17 21.00
C ASP A 561 -0.96 -23.39 20.78
N TRP A 562 -1.35 -24.25 19.85
CA TRP A 562 -0.56 -25.35 19.31
C TRP A 562 -0.42 -25.16 17.80
N SER A 563 0.78 -24.81 17.33
CA SER A 563 1.03 -24.56 15.92
C SER A 563 1.76 -25.72 15.24
N SER A 564 1.35 -26.04 14.00
CA SER A 564 2.03 -27.02 13.16
C SER A 564 3.41 -26.57 12.67
N THR A 565 3.76 -25.28 12.77
CA THR A 565 5.03 -24.73 12.26
C THR A 565 6.15 -24.72 13.29
N LEU A 566 5.87 -25.10 14.53
CA LEU A 566 6.84 -25.25 15.60
C LEU A 566 7.32 -26.71 15.75
N PRO A 567 8.51 -26.95 16.31
CA PRO A 567 8.98 -28.29 16.61
C PRO A 567 7.99 -29.04 17.51
N LYS A 568 7.83 -30.35 17.29
CA LYS A 568 6.84 -31.18 18.03
C LYS A 568 7.00 -31.09 19.55
N SER A 569 8.23 -30.96 20.04
CA SER A 569 8.57 -30.81 21.46
C SER A 569 8.19 -29.46 22.06
N ASN A 570 8.03 -28.40 21.25
CA ASN A 570 7.82 -27.02 21.72
C ASN A 570 6.73 -26.27 20.94
N ARG A 571 5.74 -27.00 20.43
CA ARG A 571 4.64 -26.42 19.62
C ARG A 571 3.54 -25.73 20.41
N SER A 572 3.51 -25.94 21.73
CA SER A 572 2.56 -25.34 22.66
C SER A 572 3.14 -24.06 23.24
N TYR A 573 2.40 -22.96 23.18
CA TYR A 573 2.82 -21.71 23.80
C TYR A 573 1.65 -20.96 24.45
N PHE A 574 1.80 -20.67 25.74
CA PHE A 574 0.84 -19.91 26.54
C PHE A 574 1.23 -18.45 26.63
N TYR A 575 0.24 -17.57 26.57
CA TYR A 575 0.44 -16.14 26.71
C TYR A 575 -0.75 -15.46 27.42
N PRO A 576 -0.50 -14.77 28.54
CA PRO A 576 -1.52 -14.07 29.31
C PRO A 576 -1.64 -12.57 28.95
N SER A 577 -2.77 -11.98 29.32
CA SER A 577 -2.93 -10.52 29.37
C SER A 577 -3.76 -10.07 30.57
N ALA A 578 -3.58 -8.82 30.97
CA ALA A 578 -4.41 -8.17 31.96
C ALA A 578 -4.65 -6.71 31.57
N SER A 579 -5.80 -6.16 31.93
CA SER A 579 -6.09 -4.74 31.76
C SER A 579 -7.06 -4.25 32.82
N PHE A 580 -7.03 -2.94 33.08
CA PHE A 580 -7.98 -2.29 33.96
C PHE A 580 -8.46 -0.97 33.38
N SER A 581 -9.66 -0.56 33.81
CA SER A 581 -10.24 0.75 33.56
C SER A 581 -10.86 1.27 34.86
N LEU A 582 -10.51 2.49 35.25
CA LEU A 582 -10.92 3.14 36.48
C LEU A 582 -11.57 4.48 36.19
N LEU A 583 -12.83 4.66 36.61
CA LEU A 583 -13.57 5.92 36.47
C LEU A 583 -13.39 6.78 37.73
N LEU A 584 -12.41 7.69 37.71
CA LEU A 584 -12.09 8.55 38.85
C LEU A 584 -13.25 9.46 39.27
N ASN A 585 -14.08 9.88 38.30
CA ASN A 585 -15.24 10.72 38.56
C ASN A 585 -16.35 10.04 39.39
N ASN A 586 -16.29 8.72 39.57
CA ASN A 586 -17.20 7.99 40.47
C ASN A 586 -16.66 7.90 41.91
N ILE A 587 -15.38 8.19 42.12
CA ILE A 587 -14.69 8.04 43.42
C ILE A 587 -14.42 9.42 44.03
N ILE A 588 -14.02 10.37 43.20
CA ILE A 588 -13.61 11.72 43.61
C ILE A 588 -14.68 12.70 43.11
N PRO A 589 -15.22 13.59 43.97
CA PRO A 589 -16.08 14.68 43.53
C PRO A 589 -15.34 15.55 42.51
N MET A 590 -15.84 15.58 41.27
CA MET A 590 -15.24 16.38 40.20
C MET A 590 -16.02 17.69 40.00
N PRO A 591 -15.36 18.77 39.55
CA PRO A 591 -16.06 19.96 39.09
C PRO A 591 -17.07 19.61 37.99
N LYS A 592 -18.21 20.31 37.94
CA LYS A 592 -19.29 20.10 36.94
C LYS A 592 -18.81 20.14 35.48
N ALA A 593 -17.64 20.71 35.22
CA ALA A 593 -17.02 20.75 33.91
C ALA A 593 -16.52 19.38 33.42
N PHE A 594 -16.24 18.43 34.31
CA PHE A 594 -15.75 17.09 33.94
C PHE A 594 -16.91 16.08 33.93
N ASP A 595 -17.12 15.43 32.80
CA ASP A 595 -18.14 14.38 32.64
C ASP A 595 -17.56 12.99 32.95
N ILE A 596 -16.32 12.75 32.54
CA ILE A 596 -15.61 11.49 32.75
C ILE A 596 -14.12 11.75 32.89
N VAL A 597 -13.50 11.04 33.81
CA VAL A 597 -12.04 10.92 33.90
C VAL A 597 -11.73 9.44 34.10
N LYS A 598 -11.29 8.79 33.03
CA LYS A 598 -10.96 7.37 32.99
C LYS A 598 -9.45 7.20 32.93
N LEU A 599 -8.89 6.51 33.91
CA LEU A 599 -7.54 5.95 33.83
C LEU A 599 -7.62 4.51 33.35
N TYR A 600 -6.71 4.10 32.48
CA TYR A 600 -6.65 2.72 32.03
C TYR A 600 -5.21 2.25 31.85
N GLY A 601 -5.02 0.95 31.89
CA GLY A 601 -3.73 0.34 31.62
C GLY A 601 -3.86 -1.12 31.25
N SER A 602 -2.91 -1.61 30.45
CA SER A 602 -2.86 -3.00 30.02
C SER A 602 -1.44 -3.54 29.97
N TRP A 603 -1.36 -4.85 30.16
CA TRP A 603 -0.16 -5.65 29.99
C TRP A 603 -0.52 -6.91 29.20
N ALA A 604 0.32 -7.26 28.24
CA ALA A 604 0.17 -8.50 27.49
C ALA A 604 1.54 -9.09 27.15
N GLN A 605 1.62 -10.41 27.19
CA GLN A 605 2.67 -11.16 26.52
C GLN A 605 2.04 -11.90 25.35
N ILE A 606 2.80 -12.12 24.27
CA ILE A 606 2.36 -12.85 23.09
C ILE A 606 3.54 -13.66 22.58
N ALA A 607 3.29 -14.84 22.06
CA ALA A 607 4.27 -15.62 21.31
C ALA A 607 3.79 -15.82 19.86
N TYR A 608 4.73 -15.89 18.92
CA TYR A 608 4.49 -16.06 17.49
C TYR A 608 5.24 -17.26 16.95
N ASP A 609 4.58 -18.01 16.07
CA ASP A 609 5.07 -19.24 15.48
C ASP A 609 5.80 -19.00 14.15
N PHE A 610 6.30 -20.06 13.51
CA PHE A 610 7.09 -19.92 12.28
C PHE A 610 6.21 -19.86 11.03
N ASP A 611 6.85 -19.47 9.92
CA ASP A 611 6.36 -19.78 8.58
C ASP A 611 6.33 -21.31 8.35
N PRO A 612 5.42 -21.83 7.49
CA PRO A 612 5.40 -23.24 7.13
C PRO A 612 6.76 -23.77 6.69
N TYR A 613 7.13 -24.95 7.20
CA TYR A 613 8.35 -25.68 6.82
C TYR A 613 9.69 -24.98 7.12
N ALA A 614 9.70 -23.97 7.99
CA ALA A 614 10.92 -23.19 8.31
C ALA A 614 11.89 -23.85 9.31
N ILE A 615 11.49 -24.94 9.97
CA ILE A 615 12.26 -25.53 11.10
C ILE A 615 13.20 -26.68 10.72
N ARG A 616 13.18 -27.12 9.46
CA ARG A 616 13.98 -28.25 8.96
C ARG A 616 14.66 -27.88 7.66
N ASN A 617 15.82 -28.49 7.40
CA ASN A 617 16.45 -28.45 6.08
C ASN A 617 15.93 -29.60 5.22
N TYR A 618 15.67 -29.31 3.96
CA TYR A 618 15.32 -30.28 2.92
C TYR A 618 16.08 -29.94 1.65
N TYR A 619 16.30 -30.92 0.79
CA TYR A 619 16.95 -30.71 -0.50
C TYR A 619 16.07 -29.83 -1.39
N LEU A 620 16.66 -28.77 -1.94
CA LEU A 620 15.98 -27.83 -2.80
C LEU A 620 16.12 -28.27 -4.25
N ASN A 621 15.00 -28.32 -4.97
CA ASN A 621 15.03 -28.43 -6.42
C ASN A 621 15.50 -27.09 -6.98
N ASN A 622 16.65 -27.08 -7.68
CA ASN A 622 17.24 -25.84 -8.20
C ASN A 622 16.53 -25.38 -9.49
N GLY A 623 15.22 -25.12 -9.42
CA GLY A 623 14.41 -24.66 -10.55
C GLY A 623 14.30 -25.69 -11.70
N GLY A 624 14.40 -26.98 -11.40
CA GLY A 624 14.39 -28.03 -12.42
C GLY A 624 15.66 -28.11 -13.26
N ASN A 625 16.74 -27.40 -12.87
CA ASN A 625 18.02 -27.47 -13.54
C ASN A 625 18.56 -28.90 -13.56
N THR A 626 19.11 -29.28 -14.70
CA THR A 626 19.75 -30.58 -14.89
C THR A 626 21.24 -30.41 -15.12
N PHE A 627 22.03 -31.38 -14.69
CA PHE A 627 23.45 -31.53 -15.03
C PHE A 627 23.59 -32.79 -15.88
N ASN A 628 24.07 -32.64 -17.13
CA ASN A 628 24.07 -33.71 -18.14
C ASN A 628 22.69 -34.39 -18.31
N GLY A 629 21.60 -33.62 -18.24
CA GLY A 629 20.24 -34.14 -18.36
C GLY A 629 19.68 -34.82 -17.10
N ASN A 630 20.50 -35.01 -16.06
CA ASN A 630 20.03 -35.54 -14.77
C ASN A 630 19.61 -34.40 -13.84
N PRO A 631 18.47 -34.50 -13.15
CA PRO A 631 18.11 -33.53 -12.13
C PRO A 631 19.12 -33.59 -10.98
N TYR A 632 19.49 -32.42 -10.44
CA TYR A 632 20.25 -32.36 -9.21
C TYR A 632 19.55 -31.46 -8.19
N TYR A 633 19.81 -31.74 -6.93
CA TYR A 633 19.25 -31.01 -5.80
C TYR A 633 20.38 -30.40 -4.99
N THR A 634 20.12 -29.24 -4.38
CA THR A 634 21.09 -28.56 -3.54
C THR A 634 20.66 -28.64 -2.08
N TYR A 635 21.63 -28.79 -1.18
CA TYR A 635 21.35 -28.65 0.24
C TYR A 635 21.33 -27.15 0.60
N PRO A 636 20.39 -26.68 1.45
CA PRO A 636 20.29 -25.26 1.80
C PRO A 636 21.57 -24.74 2.46
N SER A 637 21.96 -23.51 2.14
CA SER A 637 23.10 -22.81 2.78
C SER A 637 22.76 -22.22 4.16
N VAL A 638 21.53 -22.45 4.64
CA VAL A 638 21.03 -21.99 5.93
C VAL A 638 20.92 -23.17 6.87
N LEU A 639 21.49 -23.06 8.07
CA LEU A 639 21.36 -24.07 9.12
C LEU A 639 20.08 -23.80 9.93
N ASN A 640 19.05 -24.62 9.71
CA ASN A 640 17.86 -24.66 10.56
C ASN A 640 18.10 -25.61 11.76
N LYS A 641 17.93 -25.11 12.99
CA LYS A 641 18.11 -25.90 14.23
C LYS A 641 16.75 -26.31 14.81
N GLU A 642 16.30 -27.53 14.52
CA GLU A 642 14.99 -28.05 14.95
C GLU A 642 14.77 -28.04 16.49
N GLY A 643 15.84 -28.18 17.30
CA GLY A 643 15.72 -28.33 18.75
C GLY A 643 15.83 -27.07 19.60
N ASN A 644 16.44 -25.99 19.09
CA ASN A 644 16.94 -24.88 19.93
C ASN A 644 16.28 -23.53 19.65
N ILE A 645 15.28 -23.45 18.76
CA ILE A 645 14.62 -22.19 18.40
C ILE A 645 13.23 -22.16 19.03
N GLY A 646 12.99 -21.17 19.88
CA GLY A 646 11.69 -20.88 20.48
C GLY A 646 10.86 -19.90 19.65
N PRO A 647 9.57 -19.73 19.96
CA PRO A 647 8.74 -18.72 19.31
C PRO A 647 9.24 -17.31 19.62
N GLU A 648 9.05 -16.39 18.67
CA GLU A 648 9.24 -14.96 18.92
C GLU A 648 8.26 -14.50 19.99
N LYS A 649 8.64 -13.52 20.80
CA LYS A 649 7.77 -13.01 21.86
C LYS A 649 7.70 -11.50 21.85
N THR A 650 6.51 -11.00 22.15
CA THR A 650 6.25 -9.58 22.33
C THR A 650 5.69 -9.39 23.74
N ARG A 651 6.25 -8.46 24.50
CA ARG A 651 5.69 -8.00 25.78
C ARG A 651 5.30 -6.54 25.62
N SER A 652 4.08 -6.18 25.99
CA SER A 652 3.57 -4.83 25.82
C SER A 652 2.96 -4.31 27.12
N TYR A 653 3.26 -3.05 27.42
CA TYR A 653 2.67 -2.26 28.48
C TYR A 653 2.03 -1.02 27.87
N GLU A 654 0.84 -0.68 28.33
CA GLU A 654 0.14 0.54 27.95
C GLU A 654 -0.48 1.20 29.18
N ALA A 655 -0.40 2.52 29.24
CA ALA A 655 -1.11 3.34 30.21
C ALA A 655 -1.76 4.51 29.48
N GLY A 656 -2.98 4.86 29.85
CA GLY A 656 -3.69 5.94 29.21
C GLY A 656 -4.72 6.64 30.09
N LEU A 657 -5.10 7.81 29.60
CA LEU A 657 -6.00 8.76 30.24
C LEU A 657 -7.04 9.21 29.22
N ASN A 658 -8.30 9.10 29.60
CA ASN A 658 -9.43 9.57 28.80
C ASN A 658 -10.25 10.57 29.62
N ILE A 659 -10.36 11.80 29.13
CA ILE A 659 -11.07 12.90 29.77
C ILE A 659 -12.20 13.36 28.87
N GLY A 660 -13.40 13.50 29.41
CA GLY A 660 -14.54 14.16 28.77
C GLY A 660 -15.00 15.34 29.61
N MET A 661 -15.21 16.49 28.97
CA MET A 661 -15.60 17.73 29.61
C MET A 661 -16.74 18.43 28.87
N LEU A 662 -17.50 19.26 29.62
CA LEU A 662 -18.53 20.17 29.16
C LEU A 662 -19.66 19.47 28.38
N ASN A 663 -20.17 18.38 28.92
CA ASN A 663 -21.07 17.42 28.26
C ASN A 663 -20.44 16.81 26.99
N ASN A 664 -19.18 16.39 27.09
CA ASN A 664 -18.37 15.79 26.01
C ASN A 664 -18.22 16.70 24.80
N ARG A 665 -18.15 18.00 25.03
CA ARG A 665 -17.71 18.95 24.00
C ARG A 665 -16.20 18.95 23.85
N ILE A 666 -15.47 18.47 24.85
CA ILE A 666 -14.03 18.23 24.76
C ILE A 666 -13.80 16.80 25.23
N SER A 667 -13.25 15.96 24.36
CA SER A 667 -12.83 14.60 24.69
C SER A 667 -11.36 14.43 24.32
N LEU A 668 -10.52 14.11 25.29
CA LEU A 668 -9.09 13.86 25.11
C LEU A 668 -8.80 12.40 25.48
N ASP A 669 -8.14 11.66 24.59
CA ASP A 669 -7.56 10.35 24.86
C ASP A 669 -6.05 10.42 24.63
N VAL A 670 -5.27 10.02 25.64
CA VAL A 670 -3.81 9.94 25.56
C VAL A 670 -3.40 8.55 25.98
N ALA A 671 -2.56 7.89 25.18
CA ALA A 671 -1.99 6.59 25.48
C ALA A 671 -0.47 6.62 25.31
N TYR A 672 0.26 6.18 26.33
CA TYR A 672 1.68 5.85 26.25
C TYR A 672 1.83 4.34 26.22
N TYR A 673 2.72 3.84 25.36
CA TYR A 673 3.00 2.42 25.27
C TYR A 673 4.50 2.13 25.19
N ASN A 674 4.85 0.97 25.73
CA ASN A 674 6.16 0.35 25.61
C ASN A 674 5.99 -1.11 25.20
N THR A 675 6.66 -1.49 24.11
CA THR A 675 6.65 -2.86 23.60
C THR A 675 8.08 -3.36 23.50
N LEU A 676 8.32 -4.57 23.99
CA LEU A 676 9.58 -5.30 23.89
C LEU A 676 9.35 -6.55 23.02
N ASP A 677 9.97 -6.55 21.84
CA ASP A 677 10.06 -7.72 20.97
C ASP A 677 11.38 -8.43 21.24
N TYR A 678 11.32 -9.70 21.62
CA TYR A 678 12.48 -10.50 22.01
C TYR A 678 12.35 -11.94 21.49
N ASN A 679 13.48 -12.66 21.48
CA ASN A 679 13.60 -13.95 20.80
C ASN A 679 13.24 -13.88 19.30
N ASN A 680 13.43 -12.72 18.66
CA ASN A 680 13.14 -12.53 17.24
C ASN A 680 13.98 -13.50 16.41
N ILE A 681 13.38 -14.11 15.39
CA ILE A 681 14.07 -15.11 14.59
C ILE A 681 14.88 -14.38 13.51
N LEU A 682 16.19 -14.56 13.53
CA LEU A 682 17.10 -13.92 12.60
C LEU A 682 18.01 -14.96 11.94
N ARG A 683 18.40 -14.69 10.69
CA ARG A 683 19.47 -15.42 10.01
C ARG A 683 20.78 -14.72 10.31
N PHE A 684 21.64 -15.38 11.04
CA PHE A 684 22.92 -14.82 11.47
C PHE A 684 24.06 -15.41 10.65
N PRO A 685 24.99 -14.59 10.12
CA PRO A 685 26.15 -15.10 9.38
C PRO A 685 26.99 -16.05 10.23
N GLY A 686 27.24 -17.24 9.71
CA GLY A 686 28.12 -18.26 10.29
C GLY A 686 29.42 -18.39 9.50
N SER A 687 30.36 -19.20 10.00
CA SER A 687 31.55 -19.55 9.22
C SER A 687 31.15 -20.45 8.04
N GLN A 688 31.54 -20.06 6.82
CA GLN A 688 31.30 -20.90 5.63
C GLN A 688 32.00 -22.26 5.71
N THR A 689 33.05 -22.41 6.55
CA THR A 689 33.70 -23.69 6.82
C THR A 689 32.78 -24.72 7.50
N SER A 690 31.68 -24.28 8.11
CA SER A 690 30.65 -25.17 8.68
C SER A 690 29.79 -25.87 7.62
N GLY A 691 29.91 -25.48 6.35
CA GLY A 691 29.00 -25.89 5.28
C GLY A 691 27.75 -25.01 5.17
N PHE A 692 27.56 -24.04 6.06
CA PHE A 692 26.42 -23.11 6.07
C PHE A 692 26.90 -21.66 6.06
N ALA A 693 26.22 -20.82 5.29
CA ALA A 693 26.49 -19.38 5.23
C ALA A 693 25.80 -18.62 6.39
N THR A 694 24.65 -19.11 6.84
CA THR A 694 23.89 -18.52 7.95
C THR A 694 23.28 -19.59 8.83
N GLU A 695 23.01 -19.26 10.08
CA GLU A 695 22.21 -20.07 11.00
C GLU A 695 21.00 -19.30 11.51
N VAL A 696 19.92 -20.01 11.81
CA VAL A 696 18.72 -19.41 12.42
C VAL A 696 18.86 -19.37 13.94
N VAL A 697 18.71 -18.17 14.52
CA VAL A 697 18.83 -17.92 15.97
C VAL A 697 17.66 -17.10 16.50
N ASN A 698 17.34 -17.26 17.79
CA ASN A 698 16.58 -16.26 18.54
C ASN A 698 17.54 -15.09 18.88
N GLY A 699 17.49 -14.02 18.09
CA GLY A 699 18.48 -12.95 18.08
C GLY A 699 18.05 -11.68 18.82
N ASN A 700 18.18 -10.54 18.15
CA ASN A 700 18.11 -9.19 18.73
C ASN A 700 16.82 -8.91 19.53
N LYS A 701 16.89 -7.95 20.47
CA LYS A 701 15.73 -7.36 21.15
C LYS A 701 15.46 -5.97 20.61
N TYR A 702 14.19 -5.66 20.43
CA TYR A 702 13.73 -4.35 19.97
C TYR A 702 12.76 -3.77 20.99
N THR A 703 12.91 -2.49 21.28
CA THR A 703 11.98 -1.75 22.15
C THR A 703 11.31 -0.64 21.37
N THR A 704 9.98 -0.63 21.37
CA THR A 704 9.15 0.39 20.75
C THR A 704 8.48 1.22 21.83
N ASN A 705 8.73 2.54 21.82
CA ASN A 705 8.06 3.49 22.69
C ASN A 705 7.26 4.47 21.85
N GLY A 706 6.09 4.88 22.34
CA GLY A 706 5.31 5.89 21.65
C GLY A 706 4.19 6.49 22.46
N VAL A 707 3.61 7.53 21.89
CA VAL A 707 2.48 8.28 22.43
C VAL A 707 1.46 8.48 21.32
N ASP A 708 0.21 8.14 21.60
CA ASP A 708 -0.95 8.42 20.76
C ASP A 708 -1.85 9.44 21.47
N ILE A 709 -2.28 10.48 20.76
CA ILE A 709 -3.19 11.51 21.26
C ILE A 709 -4.37 11.64 20.30
N SER A 710 -5.59 11.60 20.83
CA SER A 710 -6.81 11.93 20.11
C SER A 710 -7.59 12.99 20.87
N LEU A 711 -7.88 14.11 20.21
CA LEU A 711 -8.64 15.23 20.76
C LEU A 711 -9.86 15.49 19.88
N SER A 712 -11.04 15.28 20.44
CA SER A 712 -12.31 15.60 19.84
C SER A 712 -12.89 16.86 20.48
N LEU A 713 -13.26 17.83 19.67
CA LEU A 713 -13.86 19.09 20.10
C LEU A 713 -15.22 19.26 19.42
N VAL A 714 -16.18 19.81 20.17
CA VAL A 714 -17.47 20.29 19.67
C VAL A 714 -17.63 21.74 20.11
N PRO A 715 -16.92 22.69 19.46
CA PRO A 715 -16.88 24.09 19.92
C PRO A 715 -18.28 24.71 19.91
N VAL A 716 -19.06 24.42 18.87
CA VAL A 716 -20.43 24.93 18.70
C VAL A 716 -21.40 23.76 18.49
N LYS A 717 -22.47 23.76 19.27
CA LYS A 717 -23.61 22.84 19.12
C LYS A 717 -24.89 23.56 19.52
N ASN A 718 -25.70 23.90 18.53
CA ASN A 718 -27.04 24.43 18.71
C ASN A 718 -28.02 23.72 17.75
N ARG A 719 -29.28 24.17 17.66
CA ARG A 719 -30.33 23.53 16.85
C ARG A 719 -30.03 23.54 15.34
N ASN A 720 -29.38 24.60 14.85
CA ASN A 720 -29.18 24.83 13.42
C ASN A 720 -27.74 24.57 12.98
N PHE A 721 -26.77 24.68 13.88
CA PHE A 721 -25.36 24.59 13.57
C PHE A 721 -24.62 23.71 14.57
N GLN A 722 -23.74 22.85 14.04
CA GLN A 722 -22.83 22.04 14.81
C GLN A 722 -21.45 22.05 14.14
N TRP A 723 -20.41 22.30 14.92
CA TRP A 723 -19.03 22.15 14.50
C TRP A 723 -18.36 21.08 15.35
N LYS A 724 -17.75 20.10 14.69
CA LYS A 724 -16.90 19.08 15.30
C LYS A 724 -15.49 19.17 14.72
N SER A 725 -14.49 18.97 15.56
CA SER A 725 -13.09 18.81 15.16
C SER A 725 -12.52 17.56 15.79
N LEU A 726 -11.74 16.79 15.04
CA LEU A 726 -10.98 15.64 15.53
C LEU A 726 -9.52 15.83 15.14
N LEU A 727 -8.65 15.91 16.13
CA LEU A 727 -7.20 15.90 15.97
C LEU A 727 -6.65 14.56 16.44
N ASN A 728 -5.85 13.92 15.61
CA ASN A 728 -5.07 12.75 15.93
C ASN A 728 -3.59 13.11 15.79
N TRP A 729 -2.78 12.72 16.76
CA TRP A 729 -1.33 12.88 16.72
C TRP A 729 -0.67 11.62 17.25
N SER A 730 0.44 11.21 16.65
CA SER A 730 1.18 10.05 17.13
C SER A 730 2.67 10.11 16.85
N LYS A 731 3.42 9.53 17.78
CA LYS A 731 4.86 9.29 17.68
C LYS A 731 5.16 7.86 18.10
N SER A 732 5.92 7.14 17.28
CA SER A 732 6.41 5.80 17.62
C SER A 732 7.87 5.67 17.21
N VAL A 733 8.70 5.15 18.11
CA VAL A 733 10.14 4.96 17.90
C VAL A 733 10.52 3.56 18.34
N GLN A 734 11.01 2.75 17.39
CA GLN A 734 11.59 1.44 17.66
C GLN A 734 13.12 1.54 17.67
N LYS A 735 13.75 0.94 18.69
CA LYS A 735 15.20 0.88 18.86
C LYS A 735 15.66 -0.57 19.01
N ILE A 736 16.88 -0.85 18.58
CA ILE A 736 17.56 -2.11 18.91
C ILE A 736 18.21 -1.99 20.30
N THR A 737 17.72 -2.75 21.27
CA THR A 737 18.14 -2.63 22.68
C THR A 737 19.02 -3.78 23.14
N GLU A 738 19.12 -4.85 22.34
CA GLU A 738 20.10 -5.91 22.51
C GLU A 738 20.42 -6.51 21.13
N ILE A 739 21.70 -6.76 20.87
CA ILE A 739 22.15 -7.42 19.65
C ILE A 739 22.67 -8.81 20.04
N TYR A 740 22.34 -9.82 19.22
CA TYR A 740 22.76 -11.20 19.45
C TYR A 740 24.27 -11.30 19.68
N GLN A 741 24.68 -12.12 20.65
CA GLN A 741 26.06 -12.26 21.15
C GLN A 741 26.69 -10.99 21.77
N GLY A 742 25.87 -9.98 22.13
CA GLY A 742 26.37 -8.77 22.78
C GLY A 742 27.21 -7.87 21.88
N ARG A 743 26.99 -7.90 20.56
CA ARG A 743 27.69 -7.02 19.61
C ARG A 743 27.26 -5.56 19.76
N ASP A 744 28.14 -4.64 19.37
CA ASP A 744 27.86 -3.20 19.40
C ASP A 744 27.02 -2.71 18.21
N ASN A 745 27.00 -3.48 17.11
CA ASN A 745 26.32 -3.11 15.88
C ASN A 745 25.63 -4.29 15.18
N TYR A 746 24.59 -3.96 14.43
CA TYR A 746 23.86 -4.87 13.56
C TYR A 746 23.55 -4.14 12.24
N ASN A 747 24.33 -4.45 11.19
CA ASN A 747 24.22 -3.82 9.86
C ASN A 747 24.21 -2.29 9.91
N ASN A 748 25.29 -1.71 10.46
CA ASN A 748 25.53 -0.28 10.72
C ASN A 748 24.68 0.38 11.82
N ILE A 749 23.57 -0.23 12.23
CA ILE A 749 22.76 0.26 13.35
C ILE A 749 23.47 -0.08 14.66
N LYS A 750 23.73 0.94 15.48
CA LYS A 750 24.38 0.78 16.79
C LYS A 750 23.37 0.37 17.85
N LEU A 751 23.86 -0.24 18.93
CA LEU A 751 23.05 -0.49 20.12
C LEU A 751 22.37 0.82 20.60
N ASN A 752 21.08 0.74 20.94
CA ASN A 752 20.19 1.85 21.33
C ASN A 752 19.83 2.86 20.24
N GLU A 753 20.23 2.61 19.00
CA GLU A 753 19.85 3.41 17.84
C GLU A 753 18.46 3.00 17.30
N ARG A 754 17.82 3.92 16.58
CA ARG A 754 16.55 3.69 15.88
C ARG A 754 16.72 2.61 14.80
N THR A 755 15.78 1.69 14.71
CA THR A 755 15.83 0.58 13.73
C THR A 755 15.66 1.05 12.28
N ASP A 756 15.15 2.26 12.08
CA ASP A 756 14.96 2.90 10.78
C ASP A 756 16.04 3.94 10.45
N SER A 757 17.17 3.91 11.16
CA SER A 757 18.31 4.80 10.88
C SER A 757 18.90 4.51 9.50
N PHE A 758 19.06 5.57 8.71
CA PHE A 758 19.55 5.47 7.35
C PHE A 758 21.06 5.69 7.31
N TYR A 759 21.79 4.68 6.87
CA TYR A 759 23.22 4.75 6.61
C TYR A 759 23.50 4.62 5.11
N GLY A 760 24.29 5.52 4.55
CA GLY A 760 24.66 5.53 3.14
C GLY A 760 26.03 6.12 2.91
N TYR A 761 26.67 5.74 1.80
CA TYR A 761 27.99 6.27 1.44
C TYR A 761 27.86 7.71 0.97
N THR A 762 28.57 8.64 1.61
CA THR A 762 28.61 10.07 1.26
C THR A 762 29.90 10.41 0.51
N TRP A 763 30.03 11.65 0.04
CA TRP A 763 31.30 12.15 -0.51
C TRP A 763 32.35 12.37 0.59
N LYS A 764 33.62 12.10 0.30
CA LYS A 764 34.75 12.35 1.19
C LYS A 764 35.03 13.85 1.23
N LYS A 765 35.20 14.38 2.43
CA LYS A 765 35.46 15.80 2.69
C LYS A 765 36.71 15.95 3.55
N ASN A 766 37.41 17.07 3.40
CA ASN A 766 38.48 17.44 4.32
C ASN A 766 37.90 17.96 5.65
N THR A 767 38.76 18.32 6.60
CA THR A 767 38.37 18.83 7.93
C THR A 767 37.55 20.14 7.88
N ASN A 768 37.69 20.92 6.82
CA ASN A 768 36.93 22.16 6.61
C ASN A 768 35.59 21.92 5.88
N GLY A 769 35.26 20.66 5.54
CA GLY A 769 34.03 20.30 4.85
C GLY A 769 34.08 20.41 3.32
N ALA A 770 35.23 20.75 2.72
CA ALA A 770 35.38 20.81 1.27
C ALA A 770 35.50 19.40 0.67
N LEU A 771 34.85 19.17 -0.48
CA LEU A 771 34.89 17.90 -1.21
C LEU A 771 36.32 17.56 -1.64
N ILE A 772 36.70 16.29 -1.50
CA ILE A 772 37.97 15.79 -2.03
C ILE A 772 37.72 15.24 -3.43
N LEU A 773 38.37 15.86 -4.40
CA LEU A 773 38.28 15.49 -5.81
C LEU A 773 39.51 14.69 -6.22
N ASP A 774 39.31 13.72 -7.12
CA ASP A 774 40.39 12.99 -7.75
C ASP A 774 41.16 13.93 -8.69
N ALA A 775 42.48 14.02 -8.51
CA ALA A 775 43.29 15.01 -9.21
C ALA A 775 43.34 14.80 -10.75
N ASN A 776 43.11 13.56 -11.21
CA ASN A 776 43.17 13.23 -12.64
C ASN A 776 41.84 13.53 -13.34
N THR A 777 40.75 13.02 -12.76
CA THR A 777 39.40 13.08 -13.33
C THR A 777 38.62 14.33 -12.91
N GLY A 778 38.95 14.95 -11.77
CA GLY A 778 38.18 16.03 -11.14
C GLY A 778 36.85 15.59 -10.52
N LEU A 779 36.54 14.29 -10.52
CA LEU A 779 35.34 13.74 -9.92
C LEU A 779 35.51 13.57 -8.40
N PRO A 780 34.41 13.63 -7.62
CA PRO A 780 34.48 13.49 -6.17
C PRO A 780 34.82 12.06 -5.76
N THR A 781 35.53 11.95 -4.64
CA THR A 781 35.92 10.65 -4.05
C THR A 781 34.92 10.22 -3.00
N ARG A 782 34.40 8.99 -3.10
CA ARG A 782 33.40 8.45 -2.16
C ARG A 782 34.06 8.11 -0.82
N ALA A 783 33.32 8.26 0.28
CA ALA A 783 33.75 7.78 1.58
C ALA A 783 33.91 6.25 1.61
N ASP A 784 34.86 5.77 2.42
CA ASP A 784 35.20 4.36 2.56
C ASP A 784 34.21 3.60 3.48
N ALA A 785 33.44 4.34 4.30
CA ALA A 785 32.42 3.84 5.19
C ALA A 785 31.12 4.65 5.06
N PRO A 786 29.95 4.04 5.34
CA PRO A 786 28.68 4.76 5.29
C PRO A 786 28.52 5.72 6.48
N SER A 787 27.87 6.85 6.22
CA SER A 787 27.53 7.87 7.20
C SER A 787 26.04 7.79 7.57
N TYR A 788 25.70 8.21 8.78
CA TYR A 788 24.31 8.39 9.20
C TYR A 788 23.67 9.60 8.48
N LEU A 789 22.46 9.41 7.96
CA LEU A 789 21.75 10.38 7.10
C LEU A 789 20.37 10.80 7.63
N GLY A 790 19.93 10.24 8.77
CA GLY A 790 18.61 10.48 9.34
C GLY A 790 17.84 9.18 9.58
N HIS A 791 16.51 9.25 9.55
CA HIS A 791 15.63 8.12 9.77
C HIS A 791 14.61 7.98 8.64
N PHE A 792 14.30 6.76 8.19
CA PHE A 792 13.31 6.57 7.11
C PHE A 792 11.87 6.87 7.53
N ASN A 793 11.49 6.59 8.79
CA ASN A 793 10.15 6.89 9.27
C ASN A 793 10.07 8.34 9.78
N PRO A 794 8.92 9.00 9.62
CA PRO A 794 8.69 10.32 10.19
C PRO A 794 8.82 10.29 11.71
N ASP A 795 9.19 11.43 12.29
CA ASP A 795 9.30 11.56 13.75
C ASP A 795 7.94 11.58 14.43
N TRP A 796 6.90 12.06 13.72
CA TRP A 796 5.51 12.00 14.14
C TRP A 796 4.56 12.20 12.95
N THR A 797 3.31 11.80 13.14
CA THR A 797 2.23 11.93 12.16
C THR A 797 1.00 12.58 12.81
N PHE A 798 0.14 13.17 11.98
CA PHE A 798 -1.11 13.75 12.46
C PHE A 798 -2.24 13.64 11.44
N GLY A 799 -3.46 13.76 11.92
CA GLY A 799 -4.66 13.93 11.12
C GLY A 799 -5.61 14.89 11.80
N PHE A 800 -6.26 15.74 11.02
CA PHE A 800 -7.15 16.78 11.49
C PHE A 800 -8.40 16.86 10.61
N THR A 801 -9.54 16.51 11.19
CA THR A 801 -10.83 16.51 10.50
C THR A 801 -11.75 17.53 11.13
N ASN A 802 -12.37 18.40 10.32
CA ASN A 802 -13.43 19.31 10.74
C ASN A 802 -14.73 18.97 10.03
N THR A 803 -15.82 18.95 10.79
CA THR A 803 -17.18 18.77 10.25
C THR A 803 -18.06 19.91 10.73
N PHE A 804 -18.59 20.68 9.78
CA PHE A 804 -19.54 21.75 9.98
C PHE A 804 -20.90 21.28 9.45
N LYS A 805 -21.93 21.31 10.29
CA LYS A 805 -23.30 20.98 9.89
C LYS A 805 -24.18 22.18 10.13
N TYR A 806 -24.81 22.70 9.07
CA TYR A 806 -25.84 23.74 9.14
C TYR A 806 -27.17 23.19 8.61
N LYS A 807 -28.11 22.89 9.50
CA LYS A 807 -29.38 22.21 9.20
C LYS A 807 -29.14 20.92 8.39
N ASN A 808 -29.54 20.92 7.12
CA ASN A 808 -29.42 19.80 6.19
C ASN A 808 -28.12 19.83 5.37
N LEU A 809 -27.32 20.89 5.48
CA LEU A 809 -26.01 21.03 4.82
C LEU A 809 -24.90 20.56 5.76
N SER A 810 -23.94 19.80 5.25
CA SER A 810 -22.75 19.34 5.98
C SER A 810 -21.50 19.54 5.13
N LEU A 811 -20.46 20.14 5.70
CA LEU A 811 -19.12 20.27 5.11
C LEU A 811 -18.12 19.53 6.01
N THR A 812 -17.40 18.57 5.45
CA THR A 812 -16.28 17.88 6.12
C THR A 812 -14.97 18.17 5.40
N VAL A 813 -13.94 18.53 6.15
CA VAL A 813 -12.59 18.82 5.64
C VAL A 813 -11.60 17.95 6.40
N GLY A 814 -10.84 17.11 5.70
CA GLY A 814 -9.79 16.25 6.23
C GLY A 814 -8.41 16.71 5.78
N ILE A 815 -7.52 16.92 6.75
CA ILE A 815 -6.11 17.26 6.56
C ILE A 815 -5.27 16.21 7.27
N ASP A 816 -4.16 15.78 6.68
CA ASP A 816 -3.23 14.88 7.33
C ASP A 816 -1.79 15.16 6.88
N GLY A 817 -0.84 14.54 7.58
CA GLY A 817 0.56 14.71 7.23
C GLY A 817 1.52 13.96 8.13
N SER A 818 2.78 13.98 7.71
CA SER A 818 3.92 13.40 8.41
C SER A 818 5.03 14.42 8.49
N PHE A 819 5.76 14.45 9.60
CA PHE A 819 6.85 15.39 9.83
C PHE A 819 8.13 14.68 10.25
N GLY A 820 9.25 15.13 9.68
CA GLY A 820 10.54 14.48 9.82
C GLY A 820 10.69 13.26 8.91
N GLY A 821 11.78 12.54 9.14
CA GLY A 821 12.19 11.42 8.30
C GLY A 821 12.79 11.85 6.96
N VAL A 822 13.46 10.91 6.30
CA VAL A 822 14.14 11.09 5.02
C VAL A 822 13.74 10.03 4.01
N MET A 823 13.92 10.34 2.73
CA MET A 823 13.73 9.41 1.62
C MET A 823 14.83 9.59 0.58
N GLU A 824 15.32 8.49 0.04
CA GLU A 824 16.18 8.47 -1.15
C GLU A 824 15.30 8.57 -2.40
N SER A 825 15.72 9.37 -3.39
CA SER A 825 15.05 9.49 -4.69
C SER A 825 15.97 9.01 -5.81
N VAL A 826 15.74 7.77 -6.24
CA VAL A 826 16.34 7.19 -7.44
C VAL A 826 15.88 7.95 -8.69
N VAL A 827 14.64 8.46 -8.72
CA VAL A 827 14.14 9.26 -9.84
C VAL A 827 14.98 10.52 -10.04
N VAL A 828 15.23 11.31 -8.99
CA VAL A 828 16.04 12.54 -9.11
C VAL A 828 17.48 12.21 -9.53
N GLU A 829 18.08 11.20 -8.89
CA GLU A 829 19.40 10.68 -9.26
C GLU A 829 19.48 10.36 -10.76
N LYS A 830 18.50 9.62 -11.26
CA LYS A 830 18.50 9.12 -12.63
C LYS A 830 18.08 10.17 -13.64
N MET A 831 17.31 11.17 -13.24
CA MET A 831 17.04 12.35 -14.07
C MET A 831 18.30 13.19 -14.28
N TRP A 832 19.19 13.28 -13.29
CA TRP A 832 20.52 13.86 -13.48
C TRP A 832 21.34 12.99 -14.45
N TRP A 833 21.38 11.67 -14.24
CA TRP A 833 22.11 10.77 -15.12
C TRP A 833 21.64 10.86 -16.58
N GLY A 834 20.33 10.73 -16.80
CA GLY A 834 19.71 10.79 -18.12
C GLY A 834 19.71 12.18 -18.75
N GLY A 835 20.03 13.27 -18.03
CA GLY A 835 19.98 14.63 -18.57
C GLY A 835 18.57 15.21 -18.69
N LYS A 836 17.62 14.68 -17.91
CA LYS A 836 16.21 15.14 -17.82
C LYS A 836 15.96 16.08 -16.65
N HIS A 837 16.87 16.16 -15.67
CA HIS A 837 16.73 17.05 -14.52
C HIS A 837 16.65 18.52 -14.96
N PRO A 838 15.73 19.35 -14.43
CA PRO A 838 15.58 20.75 -14.84
C PRO A 838 16.87 21.58 -14.78
N ASN A 839 17.75 21.32 -13.81
CA ASN A 839 19.01 22.04 -13.66
C ASN A 839 20.18 21.45 -14.48
N SER A 840 19.96 20.37 -15.24
CA SER A 840 21.01 19.74 -16.04
C SER A 840 21.46 20.58 -17.25
N VAL A 841 20.91 21.78 -17.44
CA VAL A 841 21.14 22.67 -18.61
C VAL A 841 22.25 23.70 -18.42
N GLN A 842 22.67 23.99 -17.18
CA GLN A 842 23.41 25.22 -16.82
C GLN A 842 24.70 25.49 -17.60
N TYR A 843 25.50 24.46 -17.91
CA TYR A 843 26.81 24.62 -18.57
C TYR A 843 26.81 24.13 -20.02
N ARG A 844 25.71 23.56 -20.50
CA ARG A 844 25.66 22.86 -21.79
C ARG A 844 25.95 23.80 -22.96
N ASP A 845 25.31 24.97 -23.02
CA ASP A 845 25.55 25.95 -24.10
C ASP A 845 27.04 26.32 -24.20
N ALA A 846 27.63 26.71 -23.06
CA ALA A 846 29.03 27.12 -23.01
C ALA A 846 29.99 25.99 -23.44
N GLU A 847 29.73 24.75 -23.00
CA GLU A 847 30.57 23.61 -23.35
C GLU A 847 30.40 23.15 -24.80
N TYR A 848 29.17 23.16 -25.31
CA TYR A 848 28.85 22.66 -26.65
C TYR A 848 29.26 23.66 -27.73
N ASP A 849 29.05 24.96 -27.52
CA ASP A 849 29.40 26.00 -28.49
C ASP A 849 30.92 26.20 -28.58
N GLN A 850 31.63 26.09 -27.45
CA GLN A 850 33.09 26.30 -27.40
C GLN A 850 33.90 25.02 -27.64
N GLY A 851 33.28 23.85 -27.56
CA GLY A 851 33.94 22.55 -27.64
C GLY A 851 34.97 22.31 -26.52
N LYS A 852 34.82 23.00 -25.38
CA LYS A 852 35.72 22.95 -24.22
C LYS A 852 34.92 22.97 -22.93
N TYR A 853 35.38 22.22 -21.93
CA TYR A 853 34.74 22.20 -20.62
C TYR A 853 34.88 23.54 -19.90
N THR A 854 33.81 23.98 -19.24
CA THR A 854 33.76 25.26 -18.51
C THR A 854 33.39 25.08 -17.05
N PHE A 855 32.83 23.92 -16.69
CA PHE A 855 32.46 23.61 -15.32
C PHE A 855 33.68 23.27 -14.46
N VAL A 856 33.95 24.09 -13.43
CA VAL A 856 34.98 23.82 -12.41
C VAL A 856 34.28 23.42 -11.11
N PRO A 857 34.36 22.16 -10.68
CA PRO A 857 33.72 21.72 -9.44
C PRO A 857 34.39 22.35 -8.22
N ASN A 858 33.58 22.72 -7.23
CA ASN A 858 34.08 23.23 -5.96
C ASN A 858 34.62 22.08 -5.10
N GLY A 859 35.92 22.10 -4.80
CA GLY A 859 36.58 21.09 -3.99
C GLY A 859 38.08 21.30 -3.91
N VAL A 860 38.76 20.32 -3.31
CA VAL A 860 40.21 20.29 -3.17
C VAL A 860 40.79 18.99 -3.72
N ASN A 861 41.98 19.08 -4.30
CA ASN A 861 42.79 17.91 -4.64
C ASN A 861 43.62 17.50 -3.43
N TYR A 862 43.70 16.20 -3.14
CA TYR A 862 44.54 15.66 -2.07
C TYR A 862 45.86 15.14 -2.64
N ASN A 863 46.99 15.60 -2.08
CA ASN A 863 48.31 15.07 -2.39
C ASN A 863 48.75 14.11 -1.27
N PRO A 864 48.78 12.78 -1.51
CA PRO A 864 49.14 11.80 -0.49
C PRO A 864 50.61 11.85 -0.06
N THR A 865 51.51 12.36 -0.91
CA THR A 865 52.95 12.44 -0.64
C THR A 865 53.29 13.58 0.32
N THR A 866 52.58 14.71 0.19
CA THR A 866 52.78 15.89 1.06
C THR A 866 51.73 16.01 2.16
N ASN A 867 50.67 15.20 2.10
CA ASN A 867 49.50 15.26 2.97
C ASN A 867 48.84 16.66 2.99
N THR A 868 48.80 17.33 1.83
CA THR A 868 48.22 18.67 1.67
C THR A 868 47.02 18.70 0.74
N TYR A 869 46.16 19.70 0.93
CA TYR A 869 45.00 19.98 0.10
C TYR A 869 45.20 21.28 -0.68
N THR A 870 44.98 21.25 -1.99
CA THR A 870 45.02 22.44 -2.85
C THR A 870 43.66 22.67 -3.52
N PRO A 871 43.19 23.91 -3.70
CA PRO A 871 41.97 24.18 -4.44
C PRO A 871 41.97 23.51 -5.83
N HIS A 872 40.85 22.92 -6.21
CA HIS A 872 40.66 22.38 -7.55
C HIS A 872 40.37 23.52 -8.53
N THR A 873 41.07 23.54 -9.67
CA THR A 873 40.97 24.63 -10.68
C THR A 873 40.72 24.12 -12.10
N LYS A 874 40.70 22.80 -12.32
CA LYS A 874 40.56 22.19 -13.64
C LYS A 874 39.07 22.15 -14.03
N ALA A 875 38.74 22.60 -15.24
CA ALA A 875 37.41 22.39 -15.79
C ALA A 875 37.23 20.93 -16.25
N ILE A 876 36.05 20.36 -16.01
CA ILE A 876 35.68 18.99 -16.37
C ILE A 876 34.34 18.96 -17.10
N SER A 877 34.02 17.85 -17.76
CA SER A 877 32.72 17.63 -18.39
C SER A 877 31.60 17.83 -17.37
N PHE A 878 30.71 18.79 -17.63
CA PHE A 878 29.52 18.98 -16.80
C PHE A 878 28.60 17.76 -16.85
N GLN A 879 28.51 17.11 -18.02
CA GLN A 879 27.79 15.84 -18.16
C GLN A 879 28.36 14.79 -17.20
N ASP A 880 29.68 14.57 -17.18
CA ASP A 880 30.29 13.56 -16.30
C ASP A 880 30.05 13.87 -14.82
N TRP A 881 30.17 15.14 -14.42
CA TRP A 881 29.87 15.56 -13.05
C TRP A 881 28.40 15.30 -12.70
N ALA A 882 27.48 15.78 -13.52
CA ALA A 882 26.04 15.64 -13.31
C ALA A 882 25.60 14.17 -13.24
N GLN A 883 26.21 13.29 -14.05
CA GLN A 883 25.90 11.86 -14.05
C GLN A 883 26.45 11.15 -12.82
N ASN A 884 27.58 11.58 -12.26
CA ASN A 884 28.26 10.85 -11.19
C ASN A 884 27.97 11.41 -9.78
N TYR A 885 27.82 12.72 -9.63
CA TYR A 885 27.72 13.38 -8.32
C TYR A 885 26.52 12.93 -7.47
N PRO A 886 25.27 12.94 -7.98
CA PRO A 886 24.14 12.40 -7.24
C PRO A 886 24.00 10.87 -7.35
N TYR A 887 24.77 10.19 -8.22
CA TYR A 887 24.61 8.75 -8.48
C TYR A 887 25.48 7.86 -7.60
N ARG A 888 26.70 8.32 -7.29
CA ARG A 888 27.73 7.49 -6.66
C ARG A 888 27.76 7.63 -5.13
N ALA A 889 27.08 8.63 -4.57
CA ALA A 889 26.97 8.86 -3.15
C ALA A 889 25.63 9.49 -2.76
N MET A 890 25.29 9.41 -1.48
CA MET A 890 24.15 10.10 -0.88
C MET A 890 24.49 11.57 -0.67
N VAL A 891 23.61 12.45 -1.16
CA VAL A 891 23.70 13.90 -1.11
C VAL A 891 22.42 14.40 -0.45
N THR A 892 22.56 14.98 0.74
CA THR A 892 21.43 15.57 1.47
C THR A 892 21.10 16.97 0.97
N GLU A 893 19.88 17.44 1.20
CA GLU A 893 19.51 18.85 0.91
C GLU A 893 20.36 19.88 1.66
N SER A 894 20.94 19.50 2.81
CA SER A 894 21.88 20.34 3.57
C SER A 894 23.26 20.41 2.93
N GLU A 895 23.68 19.36 2.24
CA GLU A 895 24.94 19.34 1.49
C GLU A 895 24.81 20.10 0.17
N SER A 896 23.79 19.77 -0.62
CA SER A 896 23.50 20.45 -1.88
C SER A 896 22.02 20.34 -2.20
N LYS A 897 21.31 21.46 -2.23
CA LYS A 897 19.91 21.50 -2.66
C LYS A 897 19.72 21.14 -4.13
N GLU A 898 20.76 21.32 -4.94
CA GLU A 898 20.72 21.11 -6.38
C GLU A 898 20.92 19.64 -6.74
N TYR A 899 21.92 18.99 -6.16
CA TYR A 899 22.26 17.60 -6.43
C TYR A 899 21.75 16.63 -5.36
N ALA A 900 20.83 17.07 -4.50
CA ALA A 900 20.25 16.19 -3.48
C ALA A 900 19.60 14.96 -4.11
N ASN A 901 19.87 13.80 -3.51
CA ASN A 901 19.13 12.55 -3.73
C ASN A 901 18.54 12.01 -2.43
N VAL A 902 18.86 12.60 -1.28
CA VAL A 902 18.24 12.33 0.03
C VAL A 902 17.44 13.57 0.47
N PHE A 903 16.13 13.39 0.59
CA PHE A 903 15.16 14.46 0.80
C PHE A 903 14.42 14.33 2.14
N ASP A 904 14.04 15.46 2.73
CA ASP A 904 13.09 15.49 3.84
C ASP A 904 11.72 14.96 3.39
N ARG A 905 11.11 14.09 4.21
CA ARG A 905 9.83 13.44 3.87
C ARG A 905 8.60 14.19 4.41
N SER A 906 8.78 15.37 5.01
CA SER A 906 7.68 16.11 5.62
C SER A 906 6.67 16.62 4.59
N PHE A 907 5.40 16.37 4.85
CA PHE A 907 4.29 16.88 4.04
C PHE A 907 3.02 17.11 4.85
N ILE A 908 2.15 17.96 4.30
CA ILE A 908 0.76 18.16 4.70
C ILE A 908 -0.11 18.01 3.45
N LYS A 909 -1.23 17.30 3.55
CA LYS A 909 -2.20 17.13 2.47
C LYS A 909 -3.59 17.60 2.87
N LEU A 910 -4.27 18.28 1.94
CA LEU A 910 -5.72 18.44 1.97
C LEU A 910 -6.33 17.14 1.42
N ARG A 911 -6.54 16.17 2.32
CA ARG A 911 -6.91 14.79 2.00
C ARG A 911 -8.32 14.69 1.44
N SER A 912 -9.29 15.36 2.05
CA SER A 912 -10.67 15.29 1.59
C SER A 912 -11.46 16.56 1.91
N VAL A 913 -12.40 16.90 1.01
CA VAL A 913 -13.42 17.92 1.24
C VAL A 913 -14.75 17.35 0.77
N VAL A 914 -15.77 17.29 1.61
CA VAL A 914 -17.07 16.71 1.29
C VAL A 914 -18.16 17.71 1.68
N LEU A 915 -18.91 18.20 0.71
CA LEU A 915 -20.11 19.01 0.89
C LEU A 915 -21.33 18.13 0.60
N GLU A 916 -22.18 17.89 1.58
CA GLU A 916 -23.38 17.06 1.48
C GLU A 916 -24.62 17.86 1.85
N TYR A 917 -25.71 17.66 1.11
CA TYR A 917 -27.03 18.19 1.46
C TYR A 917 -28.08 17.08 1.52
N ASP A 918 -28.91 17.10 2.56
CA ASP A 918 -30.04 16.20 2.76
C ASP A 918 -31.33 16.80 2.17
N PHE A 919 -31.76 16.24 1.03
CA PHE A 919 -32.97 16.62 0.29
C PHE A 919 -34.23 15.90 0.77
N THR A 920 -34.14 15.02 1.78
CA THR A 920 -35.24 14.14 2.21
C THR A 920 -36.52 14.92 2.52
N SER A 921 -36.42 16.04 3.24
CA SER A 921 -37.61 16.85 3.60
C SER A 921 -38.28 17.52 2.41
N ILE A 922 -37.58 17.69 1.28
CA ILE A 922 -38.08 18.35 0.07
C ILE A 922 -38.81 17.33 -0.83
N LEU A 923 -38.30 16.10 -0.91
CA LEU A 923 -38.78 15.08 -1.85
C LEU A 923 -39.73 14.04 -1.24
N ASN A 924 -40.13 14.22 0.02
CA ASN A 924 -40.99 13.28 0.74
C ASN A 924 -42.41 13.80 1.05
N PRO A 925 -43.22 14.27 0.09
CA PRO A 925 -44.59 14.69 0.38
C PRO A 925 -45.55 13.52 0.65
N LYS A 926 -45.21 12.27 0.27
CA LYS A 926 -46.10 11.09 0.34
C LYS A 926 -45.49 9.82 0.99
N GLY A 927 -44.30 9.88 1.58
CA GLY A 927 -43.71 8.76 2.33
C GLY A 927 -42.92 7.72 1.52
N PHE A 928 -42.92 7.78 0.19
CA PHE A 928 -42.23 6.80 -0.67
C PHE A 928 -40.70 6.94 -0.66
N VAL A 929 -40.17 8.16 -0.63
CA VAL A 929 -38.73 8.41 -0.52
C VAL A 929 -38.37 8.60 0.95
N LYS A 930 -37.73 7.58 1.54
CA LYS A 930 -37.28 7.59 2.93
C LYS A 930 -35.98 8.36 3.16
N GLY A 931 -35.22 8.66 2.10
CA GLY A 931 -34.05 9.53 2.19
C GLY A 931 -33.38 9.84 0.85
N LEU A 932 -32.94 11.09 0.65
CA LEU A 932 -32.03 11.48 -0.43
C LEU A 932 -30.94 12.40 0.11
N THR A 933 -29.68 11.99 -0.06
CA THR A 933 -28.52 12.84 0.17
C THR A 933 -27.74 12.99 -1.12
N VAL A 934 -27.27 14.20 -1.42
CA VAL A 934 -26.39 14.49 -2.56
C VAL A 934 -25.12 15.11 -2.02
N ASN A 935 -23.97 14.70 -2.56
CA ASN A 935 -22.68 15.22 -2.16
C ASN A 935 -21.81 15.64 -3.34
N LEU A 936 -21.01 16.67 -3.11
CA LEU A 936 -19.82 17.02 -3.86
C LEU A 936 -18.62 16.63 -3.00
N SER A 937 -17.68 15.89 -3.58
CA SER A 937 -16.50 15.42 -2.87
C SER A 937 -15.22 15.77 -3.61
N GLY A 938 -14.15 15.95 -2.86
CA GLY A 938 -12.80 16.11 -3.36
C GLY A 938 -11.87 15.22 -2.54
N TYR A 939 -10.91 14.59 -3.20
CA TYR A 939 -9.92 13.72 -2.57
C TYR A 939 -8.51 13.99 -3.10
N ASN A 940 -7.54 14.05 -2.19
CA ASN A 940 -6.14 14.38 -2.46
C ASN A 940 -6.05 15.68 -3.27
N LEU A 941 -6.55 16.79 -2.72
CA LEU A 941 -6.75 18.05 -3.48
C LEU A 941 -5.48 18.89 -3.57
N ALA A 942 -4.67 18.92 -2.51
CA ALA A 942 -3.45 19.72 -2.43
C ALA A 942 -2.42 19.06 -1.50
N MET A 943 -1.14 19.33 -1.77
CA MET A 943 -0.02 18.89 -0.95
C MET A 943 1.00 20.01 -0.80
N TRP A 944 1.45 20.21 0.43
CA TRP A 944 2.62 21.03 0.76
C TRP A 944 3.71 20.10 1.28
N LYS A 945 4.89 20.14 0.67
CA LYS A 945 6.05 19.36 1.10
C LYS A 945 7.25 20.26 1.28
N LYS A 946 8.14 19.88 2.20
CA LYS A 946 9.36 20.65 2.50
C LYS A 946 10.38 20.58 1.35
N SER A 947 10.52 19.41 0.75
CA SER A 947 11.45 19.11 -0.34
C SER A 947 10.94 19.58 -1.69
N LYS A 948 11.45 20.71 -2.20
CA LYS A 948 10.99 21.31 -3.47
C LYS A 948 11.45 20.56 -4.72
N ASN A 949 12.62 19.92 -4.67
CA ASN A 949 13.24 19.21 -5.80
C ASN A 949 12.98 17.69 -5.76
N LEU A 950 12.20 17.21 -4.80
CA LEU A 950 11.68 15.86 -4.83
C LEU A 950 10.57 15.77 -5.88
N TYR A 951 10.67 14.88 -6.86
CA TYR A 951 9.65 14.76 -7.92
C TYR A 951 8.59 13.69 -7.66
N SER A 952 8.80 12.82 -6.67
CA SER A 952 7.82 11.88 -6.15
C SER A 952 6.98 12.49 -5.00
N ASP A 953 5.88 11.83 -4.67
CA ASP A 953 4.96 12.16 -3.59
C ASP A 953 5.46 11.50 -2.30
N PRO A 954 5.81 12.23 -1.25
CA PRO A 954 6.37 11.63 -0.02
C PRO A 954 5.36 10.80 0.80
N ASP A 955 4.07 10.76 0.42
CA ASP A 955 2.95 10.04 1.06
C ASP A 955 2.89 8.54 0.74
N TYR A 956 4.03 7.94 0.39
CA TYR A 956 4.19 6.49 0.39
C TYR A 956 5.54 6.10 0.99
N LYS A 957 5.60 4.91 1.56
CA LYS A 957 6.80 4.36 2.16
C LYS A 957 7.64 3.72 1.07
N ILE A 958 8.76 4.34 0.72
CA ILE A 958 9.85 3.66 0.02
C ILE A 958 10.52 2.75 1.04
N GLY A 959 10.78 1.50 0.65
CA GLY A 959 11.52 0.59 1.50
C GLY A 959 12.92 1.15 1.72
N GLY A 960 13.18 1.67 2.92
CA GLY A 960 14.55 1.73 3.40
C GLY A 960 15.12 0.33 3.34
N THR A 961 16.35 0.19 2.84
CA THR A 961 17.07 -1.09 2.80
C THR A 961 17.15 -1.65 4.22
N GLY A 962 16.20 -2.52 4.57
CA GLY A 962 16.29 -3.32 5.78
C GLY A 962 17.56 -4.16 5.67
N ILE A 963 18.51 -3.89 6.57
CA ILE A 963 19.44 -4.86 7.15
C ILE A 963 20.00 -5.87 6.13
N GLY A 964 21.09 -5.49 5.44
CA GLY A 964 22.03 -6.46 4.87
C GLY A 964 21.94 -6.78 3.38
N SER A 965 21.27 -5.98 2.55
CA SER A 965 21.36 -6.12 1.08
C SER A 965 21.95 -4.86 0.46
N GLY A 966 23.13 -5.00 -0.18
CA GLY A 966 23.60 -4.00 -1.14
C GLY A 966 22.52 -3.78 -2.20
N ARG A 967 22.35 -2.51 -2.64
CA ARG A 967 21.44 -2.02 -3.71
C ARG A 967 20.55 -3.12 -4.32
N ASN A 968 19.54 -3.60 -3.57
CA ASN A 968 18.57 -4.53 -4.12
C ASN A 968 17.38 -3.69 -4.62
N THR A 969 17.18 -3.70 -5.93
CA THR A 969 16.39 -2.73 -6.72
C THR A 969 14.87 -2.92 -6.59
N ASN A 970 14.42 -3.97 -5.92
CA ASN A 970 13.00 -4.35 -5.91
C ASN A 970 12.16 -3.71 -4.78
N SER A 971 12.79 -3.01 -3.81
CA SER A 971 12.09 -2.33 -2.72
C SER A 971 12.54 -0.87 -2.47
N SER A 972 13.44 -0.34 -3.30
CA SER A 972 14.25 0.86 -3.01
C SER A 972 14.03 2.05 -3.95
N ASN A 973 13.13 1.98 -4.92
CA ASN A 973 12.93 3.06 -5.88
C ASN A 973 11.67 3.88 -5.58
N ASP A 974 11.73 5.17 -5.93
CA ASP A 974 10.67 6.15 -5.70
C ASP A 974 9.88 6.49 -6.98
N ILE A 975 9.94 5.60 -7.99
CA ILE A 975 9.23 5.81 -9.24
C ILE A 975 7.74 5.54 -9.05
N GLN A 976 6.94 6.48 -9.52
CA GLN A 976 5.51 6.41 -9.40
C GLN A 976 4.87 7.31 -10.43
N ASP A 977 3.60 7.04 -10.68
CA ASP A 977 2.78 7.96 -11.40
C ASP A 977 2.54 9.27 -10.62
N PRO A 978 2.21 10.37 -11.31
CA PRO A 978 1.73 11.57 -10.66
C PRO A 978 0.46 11.34 -9.83
N SER A 979 0.47 11.77 -8.57
CA SER A 979 -0.67 11.64 -7.66
C SER A 979 -1.84 12.53 -8.09
N SER A 980 -2.97 11.95 -8.49
CA SER A 980 -4.12 12.70 -9.04
C SER A 980 -4.89 13.51 -7.99
N ARG A 981 -5.47 14.64 -8.41
CA ARG A 981 -6.50 15.40 -7.70
C ARG A 981 -7.87 14.93 -8.13
N TRP A 982 -8.69 14.44 -7.21
CA TRP A 982 -10.00 13.88 -7.51
C TRP A 982 -11.12 14.83 -7.10
N PHE A 983 -12.12 14.95 -7.96
CA PHE A 983 -13.38 15.62 -7.70
C PHE A 983 -14.52 14.66 -8.02
N GLY A 984 -15.60 14.72 -7.27
CA GLY A 984 -16.71 13.81 -7.48
C GLY A 984 -18.06 14.36 -7.06
N VAL A 985 -19.06 13.66 -7.55
CA VAL A 985 -20.47 13.90 -7.29
C VAL A 985 -21.10 12.55 -6.97
N GLY A 986 -21.91 12.50 -5.93
CA GLY A 986 -22.63 11.31 -5.58
C GLY A 986 -23.97 11.57 -4.94
N PHE A 987 -24.79 10.53 -4.86
CA PHE A 987 -26.04 10.54 -4.12
C PHE A 987 -26.32 9.19 -3.49
N ASN A 988 -27.08 9.21 -2.39
CA ASN A 988 -27.64 8.02 -1.77
C ASN A 988 -29.15 8.22 -1.61
N LEU A 989 -29.92 7.29 -2.17
CA LEU A 989 -31.37 7.27 -2.21
C LEU A 989 -31.90 6.06 -1.43
N LYS A 990 -32.96 6.26 -0.67
CA LYS A 990 -33.61 5.22 0.15
C LYS A 990 -35.13 5.25 -0.04
N PHE A 991 -35.73 4.07 -0.21
CA PHE A 991 -37.18 3.84 -0.38
C PHE A 991 -37.77 3.01 0.75
#